data_AF-A0A6S7AUF0-F1
#
_entry.id   AF-A0A6S7AUF0-F1
#
_cell.length_a   1.000
_cell.length_b   1.000
_cell.length_c   1.000
_cell.angle_alpha   90.00
_cell.angle_beta   90.00
_cell.angle_gamma   90.00
#
_symmetry.space_group_name_H-M   'P 1'
#
loop_
_entity.id
_entity.type
_entity.pdbx_description
1 polymer ?
#
loop_
_entity_poly.entity_id
_entity_poly.type
_entity_poly.pdbx_seq_one_letter_code
_entity_poly.pdbx_strand_id
1 'polypeptide(L)'
;MTSSVSSSSGGTTSTPTAAEILAQAQANAKAAAQSIISGSGIGSSMNLSQLMSGLMSVESVPLLNLQAQQAGVQTEVSAFGTISSAFSTFESTLSNLTFASNFQSLAAASSDETVASVALNTGAVAGSYDLNVTALASAESLLAPGQASTTTSIGSGTPTTLNIQLGTTTPAIPASAGPPPVSAVPASFTPNSGQTVVPITINSSNNTLQGIAQAINSANVGVTASIVNDGSGTPYRLQISSTATGATQSIQINVAGAGGTGAGDTAITSLLQYDPAGTMNMTQTTAAGNAEMTVNGTPISSPSNTVDGSFPGLAIGLVGTGATTITVGNATSNLSTLVQNFVTAYNTMQTTIQPLTNFNASDSTQNGPLLGDGTTQQLMTQIQSIVSSIVAGMPQNMSGLSDVGITLDPSNPADNQLVLDSSTLSSALAANPNALQGLFATQTTATDALVTAFADANTTPQSGTYGITVTQAATQGSLTGSAPAVLPPDTAAGATAGETAATQLSINLNGTFASVTVPAGNYATLGAYATALQSAINGNSTFSAGGSAVNVIANANGTLSVTSTAFGSNSTVEITGTDAAGLFGQASNVGTTGVDIEGSIGGQPATGSGQTLTASGNNPAAGLAVTVQGSQTGSRGSVSYSSGIATQLMAVMTQAVQVSGQAGATSDGAITSALSTLNSQITAIEAQETQTQSYIDSVSANYQTQFTQLETTLASMQSIQSYLQQIFNPATSS
;
A
#
# COMPACT_ATOMS: atom_id res chain seq x y z
N MET A 1 -31.65 32.29 0.60
CA MET A 1 -31.14 33.68 0.55
C MET A 1 -30.04 33.79 1.58
N THR A 2 -28.86 34.22 1.13
CA THR A 2 -27.62 34.38 1.88
C THR A 2 -27.73 35.55 2.85
N SER A 3 -27.31 35.39 4.11
CA SER A 3 -26.88 36.52 4.93
C SER A 3 -25.78 36.10 5.90
N SER A 4 -24.60 36.61 5.59
CA SER A 4 -23.36 36.73 6.36
C SER A 4 -23.52 36.91 7.87
N VAL A 5 -22.78 36.11 8.64
CA VAL A 5 -22.45 36.36 10.04
C VAL A 5 -21.13 37.14 10.08
N SER A 6 -21.18 38.38 10.55
CA SER A 6 -20.01 39.19 10.88
C SER A 6 -19.58 38.89 12.32
N SER A 7 -18.32 38.48 12.49
CA SER A 7 -17.62 38.42 13.77
C SER A 7 -17.41 39.81 14.37
N SER A 8 -17.82 40.03 15.62
CA SER A 8 -17.27 41.09 16.47
C SER A 8 -16.83 40.53 17.82
N SER A 9 -15.57 40.80 18.14
CA SER A 9 -14.82 40.41 19.33
C SER A 9 -15.37 40.97 20.64
N GLY A 10 -15.20 40.19 21.72
CA GLY A 10 -14.67 40.71 22.99
C GLY A 10 -15.68 41.33 23.94
N GLY A 11 -16.40 40.47 24.67
CA GLY A 11 -17.14 40.82 25.87
C GLY A 11 -17.81 39.56 26.41
N THR A 12 -17.26 38.97 27.47
CA THR A 12 -17.88 37.87 28.21
C THR A 12 -19.13 38.39 28.92
N THR A 13 -20.20 38.60 28.18
CA THR A 13 -21.54 38.62 28.75
C THR A 13 -22.06 37.21 28.60
N SER A 14 -21.86 36.39 29.63
CA SER A 14 -22.55 35.11 29.78
C SER A 14 -24.01 35.29 29.40
N THR A 15 -24.50 34.50 28.45
CA THR A 15 -25.93 34.43 28.15
C THR A 15 -26.65 34.24 29.48
N PRO A 16 -27.52 35.18 29.90
CA PRO A 16 -28.12 35.13 31.21
C PRO A 16 -28.85 33.80 31.38
N THR A 17 -28.53 33.09 32.44
CA THR A 17 -29.15 31.82 32.79
C THR A 17 -30.67 32.01 32.91
N ALA A 18 -31.46 30.94 32.70
CA ALA A 18 -32.91 31.00 32.88
C ALA A 18 -33.30 31.56 34.27
N ALA A 19 -32.47 31.32 35.28
CA ALA A 19 -32.61 31.88 36.62
C ALA A 19 -32.39 33.40 36.68
N GLU A 20 -31.42 33.95 35.94
CA GLU A 20 -31.15 35.39 35.85
C GLU A 20 -32.24 36.13 35.06
N ILE A 21 -32.75 35.53 33.97
CA ILE A 21 -33.88 36.07 33.21
C ILE A 21 -35.15 36.08 34.07
N LEU A 22 -35.41 35.00 34.81
CA LEU A 22 -36.53 34.90 35.75
C LEU A 22 -36.42 35.92 36.88
N ALA A 23 -35.24 36.09 37.48
CA ALA A 23 -35.02 37.07 38.55
C ALA A 23 -35.24 38.51 38.05
N GLN A 24 -34.78 38.82 36.84
CA GLN A 24 -34.96 40.13 36.23
C GLN A 24 -36.42 40.37 35.82
N ALA A 25 -37.11 39.37 35.28
CA ALA A 25 -38.53 39.40 34.95
C ALA A 25 -39.41 39.67 36.19
N GLN A 26 -39.16 38.91 37.27
CA GLN A 26 -39.85 39.08 38.55
C GLN A 26 -39.55 40.44 39.18
N ALA A 27 -38.32 40.95 39.08
CA ALA A 27 -37.96 42.28 39.55
C ALA A 27 -38.71 43.38 38.77
N ASN A 28 -38.79 43.27 37.45
CA ASN A 28 -39.50 44.21 36.58
C ASN A 28 -41.02 44.19 36.83
N ALA A 29 -41.62 43.01 36.97
CA ALA A 29 -43.04 42.85 37.29
C ALA A 29 -43.37 43.42 38.69
N LYS A 30 -42.50 43.19 39.68
CA LYS A 30 -42.63 43.73 41.03
C LYS A 30 -42.50 45.26 41.05
N ALA A 31 -41.57 45.83 40.29
CA ALA A 31 -41.40 47.28 40.15
C ALA A 31 -42.64 47.93 39.49
N ALA A 32 -43.20 47.31 38.45
CA ALA A 32 -44.42 47.77 37.81
C ALA A 32 -45.64 47.70 38.76
N ALA A 33 -45.79 46.60 39.51
CA ALA A 33 -46.84 46.46 40.52
C ALA A 33 -46.72 47.51 41.63
N GLN A 34 -45.51 47.80 42.09
CA GLN A 34 -45.24 48.83 43.10
C GLN A 34 -45.51 50.26 42.58
N SER A 35 -45.24 50.54 41.30
CA SER A 35 -45.59 51.79 40.62
C SER A 35 -47.11 52.02 40.58
N ILE A 36 -47.89 50.95 40.33
CA ILE A 36 -49.36 51.00 40.34
C ILE A 36 -49.91 51.21 41.77
N ILE A 37 -49.38 50.48 42.77
CA ILE A 37 -49.84 50.54 44.16
C ILE A 37 -49.51 51.90 44.80
N SER A 38 -48.39 52.53 44.43
CA SER A 38 -47.96 53.82 44.98
C SER A 38 -48.73 55.03 44.43
N GLY A 39 -49.73 54.82 43.56
CA GLY A 39 -50.68 55.85 43.13
C GLY A 39 -50.07 56.99 42.28
N SER A 40 -48.78 56.91 41.96
CA SER A 40 -48.08 57.91 41.16
C SER A 40 -48.24 57.58 39.67
N GLY A 41 -49.38 57.99 39.11
CA GLY A 41 -49.65 57.91 37.68
C GLY A 41 -50.53 56.75 37.25
N ILE A 42 -51.81 56.79 37.63
CA ILE A 42 -52.89 55.87 37.18
C ILE A 42 -53.25 56.09 35.67
N GLY A 43 -52.31 56.54 34.84
CA GLY A 43 -52.64 56.95 33.46
C GLY A 43 -51.51 57.04 32.45
N SER A 44 -50.28 56.63 32.76
CA SER A 44 -49.22 56.62 31.74
C SER A 44 -49.15 55.28 31.02
N SER A 45 -49.30 55.30 29.71
CA SER A 45 -49.14 54.15 28.78
C SER A 45 -47.80 53.40 28.94
N MET A 46 -46.82 54.04 29.58
CA MET A 46 -45.52 53.47 29.92
C MET A 46 -45.57 52.40 31.05
N ASN A 47 -46.46 52.52 32.03
CA ASN A 47 -46.55 51.53 33.12
C ASN A 47 -47.28 50.24 32.68
N LEU A 48 -48.25 50.34 31.77
CA LEU A 48 -48.98 49.20 31.21
C LEU A 48 -48.08 48.33 30.32
N SER A 49 -47.24 48.96 29.48
CA SER A 49 -46.28 48.25 28.63
C SER A 49 -45.20 47.52 29.43
N GLN A 50 -44.75 48.09 30.55
CA GLN A 50 -43.83 47.43 31.48
C GLN A 50 -44.46 46.22 32.19
N LEU A 51 -45.73 46.31 32.60
CA LEU A 51 -46.46 45.20 33.22
C LEU A 51 -46.67 44.04 32.23
N MET A 52 -47.07 44.36 30.99
CA MET A 52 -47.20 43.39 29.91
C MET A 52 -45.88 42.64 29.66
N SER A 53 -44.76 43.38 29.55
CA SER A 53 -43.43 42.78 29.39
C SER A 53 -43.02 41.90 30.58
N GLY A 54 -43.35 42.33 31.81
CA GLY A 54 -43.16 41.54 33.03
C GLY A 54 -43.97 40.24 33.06
N LEU A 55 -45.23 40.27 32.62
CA LEU A 55 -46.06 39.06 32.51
C LEU A 55 -45.52 38.12 31.42
N MET A 56 -45.16 38.67 30.25
CA MET A 56 -44.67 37.87 29.13
C MET A 56 -43.32 37.22 29.39
N SER A 57 -42.46 37.86 30.18
CA SER A 57 -41.18 37.28 30.58
C SER A 57 -41.33 36.15 31.61
N VAL A 58 -42.43 36.08 32.37
CA VAL A 58 -42.75 34.92 33.22
C VAL A 58 -43.34 33.79 32.38
N GLU A 59 -44.24 34.11 31.45
CA GLU A 59 -44.84 33.13 30.53
C GLU A 59 -43.82 32.48 29.59
N SER A 60 -42.67 33.13 29.33
CA SER A 60 -41.59 32.56 28.50
C SER A 60 -40.65 31.59 29.23
N VAL A 61 -40.71 31.48 30.56
CA VAL A 61 -39.81 30.62 31.35
C VAL A 61 -39.82 29.14 30.92
N PRO A 62 -40.98 28.50 30.66
CA PRO A 62 -41.00 27.11 30.18
C PRO A 62 -40.27 26.94 28.84
N LEU A 63 -40.41 27.91 27.93
CA LEU A 63 -39.70 27.91 26.66
C LEU A 63 -38.18 28.02 26.87
N LEU A 64 -37.74 28.93 27.75
CA LEU A 64 -36.31 29.09 28.07
C LEU A 64 -35.71 27.81 28.69
N ASN A 65 -36.49 27.09 29.50
CA ASN A 65 -36.05 25.80 30.05
C ASN A 65 -35.91 24.72 28.96
N LEU A 66 -36.84 24.67 28.01
CA LEU A 66 -36.76 23.76 26.85
C LEU A 66 -35.54 24.09 25.97
N GLN A 67 -35.28 25.38 25.71
CA GLN A 67 -34.11 25.82 24.95
C GLN A 67 -32.80 25.48 25.66
N ALA A 68 -32.75 25.62 26.99
CA ALA A 68 -31.61 25.20 27.78
C ALA A 68 -31.42 23.67 27.74
N GLN A 69 -32.51 22.90 27.77
CA GLN A 69 -32.48 21.45 27.62
C GLN A 69 -31.99 21.04 26.22
N GLN A 70 -32.50 21.66 25.16
CA GLN A 70 -32.08 21.44 23.78
C GLN A 70 -30.58 21.71 23.62
N ALA A 71 -30.09 22.83 24.16
CA ALA A 71 -28.67 23.17 24.13
C ALA A 71 -27.79 22.12 24.85
N GLY A 72 -28.28 21.57 25.97
CA GLY A 72 -27.62 20.47 26.67
C GLY A 72 -27.50 19.21 25.80
N VAL A 73 -28.62 18.75 25.23
CA VAL A 73 -28.65 17.56 24.34
C VAL A 73 -27.80 17.79 23.08
N GLN A 74 -27.79 19.00 22.52
CA GLN A 74 -26.95 19.35 21.37
C GLN A 74 -25.46 19.31 21.71
N THR A 75 -25.09 19.62 22.95
CA THR A 75 -23.72 19.50 23.44
C THR A 75 -23.30 18.03 23.52
N GLU A 76 -24.18 17.15 24.00
CA GLU A 76 -23.95 15.69 24.00
C GLU A 76 -23.81 15.14 22.57
N VAL A 77 -24.67 15.55 21.64
CA VAL A 77 -24.56 15.16 20.20
C VAL A 77 -23.21 15.57 19.63
N SER A 78 -22.76 16.79 19.94
CA SER A 78 -21.45 17.28 19.48
C SER A 78 -20.31 16.46 20.09
N ALA A 79 -20.40 16.11 21.37
CA ALA A 79 -19.41 15.28 22.06
C ALA A 79 -19.33 13.87 21.46
N PHE A 80 -20.45 13.20 21.21
CA PHE A 80 -20.45 11.90 20.52
C PHE A 80 -19.90 12.01 19.08
N GLY A 81 -20.17 13.12 18.38
CA GLY A 81 -19.56 13.42 17.08
C GLY A 81 -18.03 13.55 17.15
N THR A 82 -17.51 14.16 18.22
CA THR A 82 -16.06 14.23 18.49
C THR A 82 -15.47 12.84 18.76
N ILE A 83 -16.14 12.00 19.57
CA ILE A 83 -15.71 10.61 19.80
C ILE A 83 -15.68 9.81 18.48
N SER A 84 -16.74 9.90 17.68
CA SER A 84 -16.81 9.22 16.38
C SER A 84 -15.66 9.64 15.47
N SER A 85 -15.33 10.94 15.44
CA SER A 85 -14.21 11.46 14.65
C SER A 85 -12.85 10.96 15.15
N ALA A 86 -12.67 10.90 16.47
CA ALA A 86 -11.46 10.35 17.09
C ALA A 86 -11.29 8.85 16.77
N PHE A 87 -12.38 8.06 16.82
CA PHE A 87 -12.38 6.66 16.45
C PHE A 87 -12.04 6.46 14.98
N SER A 88 -12.68 7.18 14.05
CA SER A 88 -12.34 7.07 12.62
C SER A 88 -10.89 7.46 12.31
N THR A 89 -10.34 8.43 13.04
CA THR A 89 -8.92 8.83 12.90
C THR A 89 -7.99 7.73 13.42
N PHE A 90 -8.32 7.12 14.55
CA PHE A 90 -7.54 6.01 15.09
C PHE A 90 -7.64 4.76 14.21
N GLU A 91 -8.84 4.40 13.74
CA GLU A 91 -9.09 3.30 12.78
C GLU A 91 -8.25 3.44 11.51
N SER A 92 -8.16 4.64 10.94
CA SER A 92 -7.32 4.90 9.77
C SER A 92 -5.85 4.55 10.04
N THR A 93 -5.36 4.87 11.24
CA THR A 93 -3.99 4.50 11.65
C THR A 93 -3.86 2.99 11.87
N LEU A 94 -4.86 2.35 12.50
CA LEU A 94 -4.87 0.91 12.74
C LEU A 94 -4.95 0.09 11.45
N SER A 95 -5.59 0.58 10.39
CA SER A 95 -5.72 -0.14 9.13
C SER A 95 -4.37 -0.56 8.52
N ASN A 96 -3.31 0.23 8.75
CA ASN A 96 -1.96 -0.11 8.32
C ASN A 96 -1.34 -1.24 9.14
N LEU A 97 -1.82 -1.45 10.37
CA LEU A 97 -1.33 -2.42 11.34
C LEU A 97 -2.11 -3.75 11.34
N THR A 98 -3.26 -3.82 10.68
CA THR A 98 -4.14 -5.00 10.74
C THR A 98 -3.74 -6.10 9.76
N PHE A 99 -2.98 -5.76 8.71
CA PHE A 99 -2.58 -6.69 7.67
C PHE A 99 -1.09 -7.07 7.77
N ALA A 100 -0.81 -8.36 7.99
CA ALA A 100 0.54 -8.92 8.03
C ALA A 100 1.39 -8.53 6.81
N SER A 101 0.79 -8.44 5.61
CA SER A 101 1.46 -8.02 4.37
C SER A 101 2.09 -6.63 4.45
N ASN A 102 1.52 -5.70 5.22
CA ASN A 102 2.05 -4.35 5.39
C ASN A 102 3.36 -4.35 6.21
N PHE A 103 3.63 -5.44 6.91
CA PHE A 103 4.85 -5.63 7.70
C PHE A 103 5.90 -6.50 7.01
N GLN A 104 5.53 -7.20 5.94
CA GLN A 104 6.38 -8.11 5.16
C GLN A 104 7.13 -7.40 4.01
N SER A 105 7.43 -6.11 4.16
CA SER A 105 8.39 -5.47 3.25
C SER A 105 9.75 -6.12 3.48
N LEU A 106 10.37 -6.64 2.43
CA LEU A 106 11.76 -7.07 2.51
C LEU A 106 12.65 -5.82 2.54
N ALA A 107 13.80 -5.92 3.19
CA ALA A 107 14.91 -4.99 3.10
C ALA A 107 16.15 -5.77 2.66
N ALA A 108 16.97 -5.16 1.82
CA ALA A 108 18.26 -5.70 1.44
C ALA A 108 19.36 -4.81 1.99
N ALA A 109 20.42 -5.41 2.52
CA ALA A 109 21.61 -4.71 2.99
C ALA A 109 22.87 -5.42 2.49
N SER A 110 23.91 -4.65 2.18
CA SER A 110 25.26 -5.16 1.91
C SER A 110 26.08 -5.10 3.20
N SER A 111 26.89 -6.13 3.47
CA SER A 111 27.86 -6.07 4.58
C SER A 111 28.97 -5.03 4.36
N ASP A 112 29.18 -4.60 3.12
CA ASP A 112 30.13 -3.57 2.72
C ASP A 112 29.55 -2.73 1.55
N GLU A 113 29.07 -1.54 1.89
CA GLU A 113 28.51 -0.58 0.92
C GLU A 113 29.57 0.08 0.04
N THR A 114 30.87 -0.07 0.35
CA THR A 114 31.96 0.41 -0.51
C THR A 114 32.23 -0.53 -1.69
N VAL A 115 31.78 -1.78 -1.59
CA VAL A 115 31.83 -2.78 -2.67
C VAL A 115 30.54 -2.74 -3.49
N ALA A 116 29.38 -2.83 -2.83
CA ALA A 116 28.09 -2.83 -3.51
C ALA A 116 26.95 -2.28 -2.65
N SER A 117 26.04 -1.55 -3.28
CA SER A 117 24.73 -1.20 -2.75
C SER A 117 23.66 -2.12 -3.34
N VAL A 118 22.53 -2.25 -2.64
CA VAL A 118 21.44 -3.13 -3.07
C VAL A 118 20.09 -2.43 -2.89
N ALA A 119 19.24 -2.60 -3.89
CA ALA A 119 17.83 -2.22 -3.86
C ALA A 119 16.96 -3.43 -4.21
N LEU A 120 15.71 -3.38 -3.76
CA LEU A 120 14.72 -4.44 -4.00
C LEU A 120 13.77 -4.06 -5.12
N ASN A 121 13.52 -5.03 -5.99
CA ASN A 121 12.50 -5.04 -7.03
C ASN A 121 11.42 -6.08 -6.68
N THR A 122 10.34 -6.12 -7.47
CA THR A 122 9.27 -7.12 -7.28
C THR A 122 9.80 -8.55 -7.46
N GLY A 123 9.35 -9.48 -6.59
CA GLY A 123 9.77 -10.89 -6.63
C GLY A 123 11.05 -11.21 -5.83
N ALA A 124 11.50 -10.30 -4.96
CA ALA A 124 12.64 -10.55 -4.07
C ALA A 124 12.34 -11.69 -3.10
N VAL A 125 13.34 -12.54 -2.84
CA VAL A 125 13.26 -13.66 -1.90
C VAL A 125 14.20 -13.39 -0.73
N ALA A 126 13.75 -13.66 0.49
CA ALA A 126 14.61 -13.57 1.67
C ALA A 126 15.76 -14.58 1.58
N GLY A 127 16.97 -14.15 1.94
CA GLY A 127 18.16 -14.97 1.80
C GLY A 127 19.46 -14.18 1.95
N SER A 128 20.57 -14.91 1.93
CA SER A 128 21.92 -14.34 1.93
C SER A 128 22.61 -14.70 0.62
N TYR A 129 23.25 -13.72 0.00
CA TYR A 129 23.89 -13.83 -1.31
C TYR A 129 25.34 -13.37 -1.19
N ASP A 130 26.28 -14.28 -1.38
CA ASP A 130 27.71 -13.97 -1.38
C ASP A 130 28.10 -13.35 -2.72
N LEU A 131 28.39 -12.05 -2.72
CA LEU A 131 28.80 -11.29 -3.89
C LEU A 131 30.32 -11.08 -3.87
N ASN A 132 31.00 -11.41 -4.97
CA ASN A 132 32.40 -11.09 -5.16
C ASN A 132 32.61 -10.39 -6.50
N VAL A 133 32.92 -9.09 -6.45
CA VAL A 133 33.13 -8.23 -7.61
C VAL A 133 34.60 -8.22 -7.99
N THR A 134 34.90 -8.65 -9.21
CA THR A 134 36.27 -8.79 -9.73
C THR A 134 36.66 -7.69 -10.72
N ALA A 135 35.68 -7.11 -11.43
CA ALA A 135 35.87 -5.96 -12.30
C ALA A 135 34.58 -5.12 -12.35
N LEU A 136 34.73 -3.81 -12.55
CA LEU A 136 33.63 -2.89 -12.81
C LEU A 136 33.46 -2.67 -14.31
N ALA A 137 32.23 -2.39 -14.73
CA ALA A 137 31.94 -1.99 -16.10
C ALA A 137 32.60 -0.63 -16.39
N SER A 138 33.29 -0.55 -17.52
CA SER A 138 34.05 0.62 -17.93
C SER A 138 33.64 1.07 -19.34
N ALA A 139 33.67 2.39 -19.52
CA ALA A 139 33.48 3.05 -20.81
C ALA A 139 34.84 3.18 -21.50
N GLU A 140 34.89 2.99 -22.82
CA GLU A 140 36.13 3.24 -23.55
C GLU A 140 36.44 4.73 -23.57
N SER A 141 37.73 5.06 -23.43
CA SER A 141 38.24 6.42 -23.59
C SER A 141 39.49 6.44 -24.46
N LEU A 142 39.48 7.33 -25.44
CA LEU A 142 40.54 7.56 -26.41
C LEU A 142 41.08 8.97 -26.26
N LEU A 143 42.40 9.13 -26.42
CA LEU A 143 43.11 10.39 -26.30
C LEU A 143 43.92 10.68 -27.56
N ALA A 144 43.65 11.81 -28.21
CA ALA A 144 44.36 12.22 -29.42
C ALA A 144 45.79 12.73 -29.13
N PRO A 145 46.66 12.75 -30.16
CA PRO A 145 47.93 13.47 -30.12
C PRO A 145 47.75 14.96 -29.76
N GLY A 146 48.67 15.49 -28.94
CA GLY A 146 48.60 16.85 -28.39
C GLY A 146 48.78 17.94 -29.43
N GLN A 147 48.01 19.02 -29.29
CA GLN A 147 48.05 20.23 -30.11
C GLN A 147 48.51 21.44 -29.29
N ALA A 148 49.14 22.40 -29.97
CA ALA A 148 49.62 23.63 -29.33
C ALA A 148 48.49 24.61 -28.92
N SER A 149 47.32 24.51 -29.55
CA SER A 149 46.19 25.42 -29.35
C SER A 149 44.86 24.70 -29.56
N THR A 150 43.80 25.15 -28.87
CA THR A 150 42.44 24.64 -29.05
C THR A 150 41.70 25.28 -30.22
N THR A 151 42.15 26.44 -30.68
CA THR A 151 41.47 27.29 -31.67
C THR A 151 42.24 27.44 -32.99
N THR A 152 43.48 26.96 -33.05
CA THR A 152 44.24 26.94 -34.31
C THR A 152 43.70 25.85 -35.23
N SER A 153 43.49 26.19 -36.50
CA SER A 153 43.06 25.23 -37.51
C SER A 153 44.07 24.08 -37.65
N ILE A 154 43.54 22.87 -37.72
CA ILE A 154 44.26 21.62 -37.95
C ILE A 154 44.09 21.27 -39.42
N GLY A 155 45.21 21.08 -40.12
CA GLY A 155 45.22 20.74 -41.54
C GLY A 155 44.91 21.91 -42.47
N SER A 156 44.65 21.59 -43.74
CA SER A 156 44.30 22.56 -44.78
C SER A 156 42.82 22.95 -44.80
N GLY A 157 41.99 22.29 -43.99
CA GLY A 157 40.54 22.48 -43.98
C GLY A 157 39.82 21.76 -45.11
N THR A 158 40.48 20.74 -45.69
CA THR A 158 39.87 19.87 -46.70
C THR A 158 38.66 19.15 -46.09
N PRO A 159 37.47 19.21 -46.71
CA PRO A 159 36.28 18.54 -46.20
C PRO A 159 36.54 17.07 -45.87
N THR A 160 36.31 16.71 -44.62
CA THR A 160 36.59 15.41 -44.02
C THR A 160 35.34 14.91 -43.31
N THR A 161 35.02 13.63 -43.45
CA THR A 161 33.91 12.97 -42.77
C THR A 161 34.45 12.02 -41.70
N LEU A 162 33.99 12.18 -40.46
CA LEU A 162 34.22 11.22 -39.38
C LEU A 162 33.02 10.30 -39.26
N ASN A 163 33.28 9.00 -39.29
CA ASN A 163 32.29 7.95 -39.03
C ASN A 163 32.69 7.27 -37.72
N ILE A 164 31.89 7.50 -36.67
CA ILE A 164 32.11 6.91 -35.36
C ILE A 164 31.14 5.75 -35.18
N GLN A 165 31.67 4.60 -34.79
CA GLN A 165 30.89 3.40 -34.51
C GLN A 165 31.22 2.83 -33.13
N LEU A 166 30.22 2.19 -32.52
CA LEU A 166 30.39 1.44 -31.27
C LEU A 166 30.25 -0.05 -31.57
N GLY A 167 31.05 -0.88 -30.91
CA GLY A 167 31.10 -2.30 -31.19
C GLY A 167 31.88 -3.10 -30.16
N THR A 168 32.19 -4.33 -30.52
CA THR A 168 33.00 -5.25 -29.71
C THR A 168 34.34 -5.48 -30.38
N THR A 169 35.40 -5.55 -29.57
CA THR A 169 36.73 -5.95 -30.01
C THR A 169 36.98 -7.40 -29.60
N THR A 170 37.57 -8.19 -30.50
CA THR A 170 38.02 -9.56 -30.17
C THR A 170 39.53 -9.53 -29.90
N PRO A 171 40.01 -9.99 -28.74
CA PRO A 171 41.44 -10.06 -28.47
C PRO A 171 42.17 -10.95 -29.49
N ALA A 172 43.43 -10.63 -29.81
CA ALA A 172 44.23 -11.41 -30.75
C ALA A 172 44.67 -12.81 -30.24
N ILE A 173 44.38 -13.16 -28.98
CA ILE A 173 44.68 -14.45 -28.34
C ILE A 173 43.46 -14.91 -27.52
N PRO A 174 43.04 -16.19 -27.56
CA PRO A 174 41.90 -16.69 -26.79
C PRO A 174 42.09 -16.53 -25.27
N ALA A 175 40.98 -16.34 -24.57
CA ALA A 175 40.79 -15.80 -23.21
C ALA A 175 41.44 -16.54 -22.01
N SER A 176 42.46 -17.39 -22.19
CA SER A 176 43.06 -18.17 -21.10
C SER A 176 44.20 -17.48 -20.34
N ALA A 177 44.38 -16.16 -20.48
CA ALA A 177 45.51 -15.44 -19.87
C ALA A 177 45.15 -14.02 -19.39
N GLY A 178 44.39 -13.92 -18.29
CA GLY A 178 44.22 -12.68 -17.51
C GLY A 178 43.62 -11.47 -18.27
N PRO A 179 43.48 -10.31 -17.61
CA PRO A 179 43.02 -9.09 -18.27
C PRO A 179 44.02 -8.69 -19.37
N PRO A 180 43.56 -8.33 -20.59
CA PRO A 180 44.45 -8.05 -21.70
C PRO A 180 45.29 -6.79 -21.39
N PRO A 181 46.60 -6.79 -21.70
CA PRO A 181 47.39 -5.57 -21.64
C PRO A 181 46.86 -4.56 -22.65
N VAL A 182 46.87 -3.28 -22.29
CA VAL A 182 46.49 -2.08 -23.08
C VAL A 182 47.31 -1.87 -24.38
N SER A 183 48.01 -2.89 -24.88
CA SER A 183 48.92 -2.83 -26.03
C SER A 183 48.79 -3.98 -27.03
N ALA A 184 47.83 -4.88 -26.86
CA ALA A 184 47.55 -5.91 -27.89
C ALA A 184 46.58 -5.34 -28.93
N VAL A 185 46.98 -5.30 -30.21
CA VAL A 185 46.07 -4.96 -31.32
C VAL A 185 44.96 -6.02 -31.38
N PRO A 186 43.67 -5.65 -31.24
CA PRO A 186 42.55 -6.58 -31.43
C PRO A 186 42.59 -7.28 -32.79
N ALA A 187 42.14 -8.55 -32.84
CA ALA A 187 42.05 -9.30 -34.10
C ALA A 187 40.93 -8.80 -35.02
N SER A 188 39.86 -8.23 -34.45
CA SER A 188 38.73 -7.70 -35.21
C SER A 188 37.89 -6.71 -34.38
N PHE A 189 37.21 -5.80 -35.09
CA PHE A 189 36.13 -4.96 -34.57
C PHE A 189 34.81 -5.36 -35.23
N THR A 190 33.78 -5.60 -34.43
CA THR A 190 32.42 -5.89 -34.93
C THR A 190 31.46 -4.79 -34.45
N PRO A 191 30.93 -3.95 -35.35
CA PRO A 191 29.96 -2.91 -34.98
C PRO A 191 28.70 -3.50 -34.37
N ASN A 192 28.06 -2.76 -33.46
CA ASN A 192 26.78 -3.14 -32.88
C ASN A 192 25.69 -3.24 -33.95
N SER A 193 24.89 -4.31 -33.90
CA SER A 193 23.79 -4.54 -34.84
C SER A 193 22.74 -3.43 -34.75
N GLY A 194 22.32 -2.88 -35.89
CA GLY A 194 21.28 -1.84 -35.94
C GLY A 194 21.77 -0.42 -35.68
N GLN A 195 23.09 -0.19 -35.52
CA GLN A 195 23.64 1.16 -35.40
C GLN A 195 23.63 1.89 -36.76
N THR A 196 22.99 3.06 -36.81
CA THR A 196 23.05 3.98 -37.96
C THR A 196 24.30 4.86 -37.85
N VAL A 197 25.19 4.80 -38.84
CA VAL A 197 26.37 5.66 -38.89
C VAL A 197 25.96 7.07 -39.31
N VAL A 198 26.18 8.06 -38.44
CA VAL A 198 25.92 9.47 -38.74
C VAL A 198 27.24 10.13 -39.19
N PRO A 199 27.33 10.63 -40.44
CA PRO A 199 28.56 11.26 -40.93
C PRO A 199 28.76 12.65 -40.30
N ILE A 200 29.89 12.85 -39.63
CA ILE A 200 30.25 14.12 -38.99
C ILE A 200 31.19 14.88 -39.92
N THR A 201 30.77 16.06 -40.38
CA THR A 201 31.58 16.85 -41.33
C THR A 201 32.52 17.81 -40.62
N ILE A 202 33.81 17.70 -40.91
CA ILE A 202 34.86 18.63 -40.53
C ILE A 202 35.37 19.34 -41.78
N ASN A 203 35.44 20.67 -41.76
CA ASN A 203 35.91 21.51 -42.85
C ASN A 203 36.57 22.78 -42.29
N SER A 204 36.93 23.73 -43.15
CA SER A 204 37.58 24.98 -42.75
C SER A 204 36.83 25.85 -41.72
N SER A 205 35.52 25.64 -41.50
CA SER A 205 34.75 26.39 -40.50
C SER A 205 34.80 25.78 -39.09
N ASN A 206 35.21 24.52 -38.95
CA ASN A 206 35.21 23.81 -37.66
C ASN A 206 36.42 22.88 -37.45
N ASN A 207 37.47 22.98 -38.27
CA ASN A 207 38.70 22.19 -38.17
C ASN A 207 39.65 22.63 -37.04
N THR A 208 39.12 23.01 -35.89
CA THR A 208 39.91 23.29 -34.66
C THR A 208 39.59 22.20 -33.63
N LEU A 209 40.41 22.00 -32.58
CA LEU A 209 40.06 21.03 -31.53
C LEU A 209 38.69 21.33 -30.92
N GLN A 210 38.38 22.61 -30.69
CA GLN A 210 37.08 23.05 -30.18
C GLN A 210 35.95 22.75 -31.18
N GLY A 211 36.14 23.05 -32.46
CA GLY A 211 35.15 22.78 -33.50
C GLY A 211 34.89 21.29 -33.70
N ILE A 212 35.93 20.46 -33.65
CA ILE A 212 35.83 19.00 -33.73
C ILE A 212 35.08 18.43 -32.51
N ALA A 213 35.43 18.86 -31.29
CA ALA A 213 34.73 18.41 -30.09
C ALA A 213 33.23 18.76 -30.14
N GLN A 214 32.90 19.99 -30.56
CA GLN A 214 31.51 20.43 -30.74
C GLN A 214 30.78 19.64 -31.81
N ALA A 215 31.43 19.37 -32.96
CA ALA A 215 30.84 18.57 -34.03
C ALA A 215 30.52 17.14 -33.56
N ILE A 216 31.42 16.50 -32.80
CA ILE A 216 31.20 15.16 -32.25
C ILE A 216 30.04 15.14 -31.24
N ASN A 217 30.04 16.07 -30.28
CA ASN A 217 28.98 16.15 -29.26
C ASN A 217 27.62 16.49 -29.88
N SER A 218 27.59 17.28 -30.95
CA SER A 218 26.34 17.64 -31.65
C SER A 218 25.76 16.49 -32.47
N ALA A 219 26.59 15.51 -32.86
CA ALA A 219 26.16 14.36 -33.64
C ALA A 219 25.42 13.30 -32.81
N ASN A 220 25.59 13.31 -31.48
CA ASN A 220 24.95 12.40 -30.52
C ASN A 220 25.06 10.90 -30.90
N VAL A 221 26.27 10.49 -31.29
CA VAL A 221 26.58 9.14 -31.80
C VAL A 221 27.03 8.17 -30.70
N GLY A 222 26.62 8.40 -29.45
CA GLY A 222 26.97 7.53 -28.31
C GLY A 222 28.38 7.73 -27.74
N VAL A 223 29.06 8.81 -28.12
CA VAL A 223 30.33 9.26 -27.51
C VAL A 223 30.26 10.73 -27.12
N THR A 224 31.10 11.12 -26.16
CA THR A 224 31.35 12.51 -25.77
C THR A 224 32.79 12.89 -26.03
N ALA A 225 33.01 14.07 -26.60
CA ALA A 225 34.32 14.65 -26.84
C ALA A 225 34.58 15.83 -25.88
N SER A 226 35.77 15.86 -25.28
CA SER A 226 36.24 16.94 -24.41
C SER A 226 37.70 17.29 -24.71
N ILE A 227 38.15 18.47 -24.29
CA ILE A 227 39.54 18.88 -24.46
C ILE A 227 40.21 18.87 -23.09
N VAL A 228 41.29 18.11 -22.97
CA VAL A 228 42.12 18.00 -21.77
C VAL A 228 43.42 18.79 -22.00
N ASN A 229 43.87 19.52 -20.99
CA ASN A 229 45.20 20.12 -20.95
C ASN A 229 46.12 19.26 -20.07
N ASP A 230 47.11 18.61 -20.68
CA ASP A 230 48.04 17.71 -19.97
C ASP A 230 49.31 18.40 -19.45
N GLY A 231 49.46 19.72 -19.68
CA GLY A 231 50.61 20.51 -19.27
C GLY A 231 51.90 20.29 -20.08
N SER A 232 51.86 19.52 -21.16
CA SER A 232 53.00 19.27 -22.05
C SER A 232 53.27 20.44 -23.02
N GLY A 233 54.30 20.33 -23.86
CA GLY A 233 54.64 21.34 -24.88
C GLY A 233 53.58 21.51 -25.99
N THR A 234 52.73 20.51 -26.20
CA THR A 234 51.51 20.59 -27.02
C THR A 234 50.32 20.14 -26.16
N PRO A 235 49.87 21.01 -25.22
CA PRO A 235 49.17 20.55 -24.04
C PRO A 235 47.73 20.08 -24.30
N TYR A 236 47.11 20.50 -25.39
CA TYR A 236 45.69 20.30 -25.62
C TYR A 236 45.42 19.00 -26.39
N ARG A 237 44.65 18.10 -25.79
CA ARG A 237 44.28 16.81 -26.39
C ARG A 237 42.77 16.67 -26.45
N LEU A 238 42.28 16.11 -27.56
CA LEU A 238 40.89 15.68 -27.64
C LEU A 238 40.76 14.32 -26.95
N GLN A 239 39.92 14.24 -25.93
CA GLN A 239 39.50 12.99 -25.31
C GLN A 239 38.09 12.64 -25.80
N ILE A 240 37.91 11.42 -26.30
CA ILE A 240 36.62 10.89 -26.74
C ILE A 240 36.29 9.67 -25.88
N SER A 241 35.14 9.66 -25.23
CA SER A 241 34.69 8.55 -24.38
C SER A 241 33.30 8.06 -24.77
N SER A 242 33.03 6.77 -24.65
CA SER A 242 31.67 6.25 -24.81
C SER A 242 30.76 6.75 -23.69
N THR A 243 29.48 6.99 -23.99
CA THR A 243 28.50 7.44 -22.98
C THR A 243 27.99 6.31 -22.09
N ALA A 244 28.12 5.07 -22.56
CA ALA A 244 27.78 3.86 -21.83
C ALA A 244 29.04 3.04 -21.51
N THR A 245 28.91 2.17 -20.52
CA THR A 245 29.91 1.15 -20.15
C THR A 245 29.58 -0.19 -20.83
N GLY A 246 30.50 -1.15 -20.74
CA GLY A 246 30.30 -2.50 -21.26
C GLY A 246 31.15 -2.82 -22.48
N ALA A 247 31.41 -4.10 -22.73
CA ALA A 247 32.29 -4.60 -23.78
C ALA A 247 31.83 -4.28 -25.21
N THR A 248 30.56 -3.90 -25.40
CA THR A 248 29.97 -3.48 -26.69
C THR A 248 30.17 -1.98 -26.98
N GLN A 249 30.87 -1.26 -26.10
CA GLN A 249 31.08 0.18 -26.23
C GLN A 249 32.47 0.52 -26.74
N SER A 250 33.13 -0.43 -27.43
CA SER A 250 34.40 -0.12 -28.08
C SER A 250 34.20 0.86 -29.23
N ILE A 251 35.09 1.84 -29.39
CA ILE A 251 34.98 2.94 -30.35
C ILE A 251 35.79 2.61 -31.61
N GLN A 252 35.20 2.83 -32.79
CA GLN A 252 35.93 2.94 -34.05
C GLN A 252 35.66 4.32 -34.65
N ILE A 253 36.71 5.00 -35.10
CA ILE A 253 36.66 6.29 -35.78
C ILE A 253 37.33 6.16 -37.14
N ASN A 254 36.51 6.11 -38.18
CA ASN A 254 36.98 6.11 -39.57
C ASN A 254 36.96 7.53 -40.13
N VAL A 255 38.08 7.95 -40.70
CA VAL A 255 38.26 9.28 -41.29
C VAL A 255 38.33 9.15 -42.81
N ALA A 256 37.41 9.82 -43.50
CA ALA A 256 37.31 9.80 -44.97
C ALA A 256 37.19 11.21 -45.55
N GLY A 257 37.32 11.34 -46.87
CA GLY A 257 37.01 12.58 -47.59
C GLY A 257 35.51 12.90 -47.60
N ALA A 258 35.17 14.02 -48.25
CA ALA A 258 33.78 14.48 -48.38
C ALA A 258 32.82 13.36 -48.84
N GLY A 259 31.67 13.27 -48.15
CA GLY A 259 30.64 12.27 -48.46
C GLY A 259 31.03 10.84 -48.07
N GLY A 260 32.09 10.66 -47.27
CA GLY A 260 32.55 9.33 -46.81
C GLY A 260 33.37 8.57 -47.84
N THR A 261 33.88 9.24 -48.88
CA THR A 261 34.68 8.61 -49.95
C THR A 261 36.01 9.33 -50.17
N GLY A 262 37.05 8.59 -50.57
CA GLY A 262 38.38 9.15 -50.85
C GLY A 262 39.14 9.60 -49.60
N ALA A 263 40.30 10.24 -49.82
CA ALA A 263 41.17 10.75 -48.75
C ALA A 263 40.66 12.11 -48.23
N GLY A 264 40.56 12.24 -46.91
CA GLY A 264 40.25 13.50 -46.24
C GLY A 264 41.50 14.34 -45.97
N ASP A 265 41.39 15.29 -45.05
CA ASP A 265 42.52 16.06 -44.55
C ASP A 265 43.50 15.14 -43.80
N THR A 266 44.78 15.16 -44.20
CA THR A 266 45.81 14.26 -43.66
C THR A 266 46.14 14.56 -42.20
N ALA A 267 46.03 15.82 -41.76
CA ALA A 267 46.27 16.19 -40.37
C ALA A 267 45.12 15.73 -39.46
N ILE A 268 43.87 15.84 -39.93
CA ILE A 268 42.70 15.31 -39.21
C ILE A 268 42.74 13.78 -39.15
N THR A 269 43.13 13.12 -40.23
CA THR A 269 43.31 11.66 -40.26
C THR A 269 44.40 11.22 -39.26
N SER A 270 45.53 11.93 -39.22
CA SER A 270 46.62 11.67 -38.27
C SER A 270 46.24 11.96 -36.81
N LEU A 271 45.20 12.76 -36.58
CA LEU A 271 44.71 13.11 -35.25
C LEU A 271 43.68 12.11 -34.73
N LEU A 272 42.75 11.67 -35.59
CA LEU A 272 41.49 11.03 -35.17
C LEU A 272 41.27 9.60 -35.66
N GLN A 273 42.00 9.13 -36.68
CA GLN A 273 41.79 7.77 -37.19
C GLN A 273 42.08 6.74 -36.08
N TYR A 274 41.07 5.95 -35.76
CA TYR A 274 41.17 4.89 -34.76
C TYR A 274 40.34 3.70 -35.22
N ASP A 275 41.02 2.71 -35.79
CA ASP A 275 40.44 1.41 -36.07
C ASP A 275 41.12 0.38 -35.16
N PRO A 276 40.41 -0.22 -34.18
CA PRO A 276 40.97 -1.25 -33.31
C PRO A 276 41.58 -2.43 -34.06
N ALA A 277 41.10 -2.75 -35.27
CA ALA A 277 41.65 -3.81 -36.11
C ALA A 277 42.66 -3.31 -37.16
N GLY A 278 43.00 -2.02 -37.14
CA GLY A 278 43.76 -1.34 -38.17
C GLY A 278 44.63 -0.20 -37.61
N THR A 279 44.51 0.99 -38.20
CA THR A 279 45.33 2.16 -37.81
C THR A 279 44.77 2.84 -36.56
N MET A 280 45.59 2.93 -35.50
CA MET A 280 45.26 3.59 -34.24
C MET A 280 46.15 4.82 -34.00
N ASN A 281 45.68 6.01 -34.39
CA ASN A 281 46.38 7.27 -34.15
C ASN A 281 46.06 7.89 -32.78
N MET A 282 44.97 7.45 -32.15
CA MET A 282 44.60 7.82 -30.78
C MET A 282 45.11 6.77 -29.78
N THR A 283 45.44 7.20 -28.56
CA THR A 283 45.83 6.31 -27.47
C THR A 283 44.61 5.95 -26.62
N GLN A 284 44.39 4.66 -26.40
CA GLN A 284 43.34 4.18 -25.51
C GLN A 284 43.78 4.34 -24.04
N THR A 285 43.03 5.10 -23.25
CA THR A 285 43.30 5.34 -21.82
C THR A 285 42.48 4.45 -20.90
N THR A 286 41.30 4.03 -21.35
CA THR A 286 40.44 3.05 -20.67
C THR A 286 39.79 2.15 -21.71
N ALA A 287 39.72 0.84 -21.45
CA ALA A 287 39.02 -0.12 -22.31
C ALA A 287 37.53 -0.19 -21.98
N ALA A 288 36.71 -0.42 -23.00
CA ALA A 288 35.33 -0.85 -22.82
C ALA A 288 35.32 -2.26 -22.21
N GLY A 289 34.60 -2.44 -21.11
CA GLY A 289 34.57 -3.69 -20.36
C GLY A 289 33.27 -3.87 -19.60
N ASN A 290 32.85 -5.11 -19.44
CA ASN A 290 31.74 -5.48 -18.57
C ASN A 290 32.20 -5.51 -17.11
N ALA A 291 31.25 -5.32 -16.20
CA ALA A 291 31.43 -5.71 -14.81
C ALA A 291 31.45 -7.24 -14.73
N GLU A 292 32.37 -7.78 -13.93
CA GLU A 292 32.54 -9.22 -13.74
C GLU A 292 32.46 -9.52 -12.24
N MET A 293 31.56 -10.43 -11.87
CA MET A 293 31.32 -10.80 -10.48
C MET A 293 30.89 -12.26 -10.35
N THR A 294 30.95 -12.79 -9.14
CA THR A 294 30.30 -14.05 -8.79
C THR A 294 29.25 -13.81 -7.70
N VAL A 295 28.11 -14.50 -7.81
CA VAL A 295 27.11 -14.54 -6.73
C VAL A 295 26.84 -15.98 -6.37
N ASN A 296 27.02 -16.34 -5.09
CA ASN A 296 26.97 -17.72 -4.62
C ASN A 296 27.83 -18.66 -5.50
N GLY A 297 28.98 -18.15 -5.98
CA GLY A 297 29.89 -18.86 -6.88
C GLY A 297 29.50 -18.91 -8.37
N THR A 298 28.34 -18.38 -8.77
CA THR A 298 27.91 -18.32 -10.17
C THR A 298 28.47 -17.06 -10.85
N PRO A 299 29.23 -17.16 -11.96
CA PRO A 299 29.79 -16.01 -12.65
C PRO A 299 28.72 -15.22 -13.41
N ILE A 300 28.78 -13.90 -13.32
CA ILE A 300 27.88 -12.96 -13.99
C ILE A 300 28.70 -11.84 -14.61
N SER A 301 28.40 -11.56 -15.88
CA SER A 301 28.95 -10.44 -16.64
C SER A 301 27.82 -9.45 -16.94
N SER A 302 28.02 -8.17 -16.63
CA SER A 302 27.03 -7.12 -16.85
C SER A 302 27.63 -5.97 -17.66
N PRO A 303 26.93 -5.41 -18.66
CA PRO A 303 27.41 -4.23 -19.38
C PRO A 303 27.39 -2.95 -18.52
N SER A 304 26.79 -2.98 -17.33
CA SER A 304 26.64 -1.82 -16.43
C SER A 304 27.06 -2.14 -15.00
N ASN A 305 27.45 -1.10 -14.25
CA ASN A 305 27.66 -1.17 -12.80
C ASN A 305 26.35 -1.21 -12.00
N THR A 306 25.20 -1.03 -12.66
CA THR A 306 23.90 -1.34 -12.07
C THR A 306 23.39 -2.62 -12.71
N VAL A 307 23.33 -3.69 -11.93
CA VAL A 307 22.89 -5.01 -12.38
C VAL A 307 21.46 -5.24 -11.93
N ASP A 308 20.54 -5.24 -12.89
CA ASP A 308 19.11 -5.49 -12.69
C ASP A 308 18.68 -6.72 -13.49
N GLY A 309 17.73 -7.49 -12.96
CA GLY A 309 17.14 -8.66 -13.63
C GLY A 309 18.00 -9.93 -13.68
N SER A 310 19.28 -9.88 -13.28
CA SER A 310 20.11 -11.09 -13.12
C SER A 310 19.69 -11.94 -11.93
N PHE A 311 18.97 -11.34 -10.98
CA PHE A 311 18.33 -12.00 -9.85
C PHE A 311 16.88 -11.55 -9.77
N PRO A 312 15.93 -12.48 -9.57
CA PRO A 312 14.55 -12.12 -9.30
C PRO A 312 14.47 -11.16 -8.10
N GLY A 313 14.01 -9.94 -8.36
CA GLY A 313 13.74 -8.94 -7.34
C GLY A 313 14.94 -8.23 -6.71
N LEU A 314 16.16 -8.34 -7.24
CA LEU A 314 17.31 -7.53 -6.76
C LEU A 314 17.88 -6.63 -7.85
N ALA A 315 18.19 -5.39 -7.48
CA ALA A 315 19.01 -4.47 -8.25
C ALA A 315 20.30 -4.16 -7.47
N ILE A 316 21.45 -4.51 -8.03
CA ILE A 316 22.76 -4.39 -7.36
C ILE A 316 23.55 -3.25 -8.01
N GLY A 317 23.94 -2.26 -7.21
CA GLY A 317 24.85 -1.19 -7.62
C GLY A 317 26.28 -1.51 -7.22
N LEU A 318 27.16 -1.71 -8.19
CA LEU A 318 28.57 -2.00 -7.99
C LEU A 318 29.34 -0.70 -7.80
N VAL A 319 30.03 -0.57 -6.66
CA VAL A 319 30.78 0.62 -6.27
C VAL A 319 32.29 0.36 -6.36
N GLY A 320 32.73 -0.83 -5.96
CA GLY A 320 34.13 -1.24 -5.89
C GLY A 320 34.33 -2.72 -6.16
N THR A 321 35.60 -3.13 -6.24
CA THR A 321 35.98 -4.56 -6.31
C THR A 321 36.18 -5.11 -4.90
N GLY A 322 35.83 -6.37 -4.67
CA GLY A 322 35.89 -7.01 -3.35
C GLY A 322 34.76 -7.98 -3.10
N ALA A 323 34.77 -8.62 -1.93
CA ALA A 323 33.73 -9.54 -1.50
C ALA A 323 32.81 -8.86 -0.46
N THR A 324 31.51 -9.06 -0.59
CA THR A 324 30.49 -8.62 0.36
C THR A 324 29.33 -9.62 0.36
N THR A 325 28.58 -9.68 1.44
CA THR A 325 27.36 -10.48 1.55
C THR A 325 26.16 -9.56 1.50
N ILE A 326 25.25 -9.81 0.56
CA ILE A 326 23.94 -9.16 0.49
C ILE A 326 22.96 -9.99 1.31
N THR A 327 22.30 -9.37 2.29
CA THR A 327 21.27 -10.00 3.12
C THR A 327 19.93 -9.38 2.81
N VAL A 328 18.98 -10.21 2.36
CA VAL A 328 17.58 -9.85 2.14
C VAL A 328 16.76 -10.46 3.28
N GLY A 329 16.12 -9.62 4.07
CA GLY A 329 15.32 -10.05 5.22
C GLY A 329 14.13 -9.13 5.46
N ASN A 330 13.39 -9.34 6.54
CA ASN A 330 12.26 -8.46 6.90
C ASN A 330 12.77 -7.04 7.21
N ALA A 331 12.09 -6.02 6.65
CA ALA A 331 12.34 -4.62 6.93
C ALA A 331 11.83 -4.27 8.33
N THR A 332 12.68 -4.47 9.35
CA THR A 332 12.37 -4.19 10.75
C THR A 332 12.16 -2.68 11.02
N SER A 333 12.75 -1.79 10.24
CA SER A 333 12.63 -0.33 10.41
C SER A 333 11.19 0.21 10.23
N ASN A 334 10.37 -0.44 9.40
CA ASN A 334 8.97 -0.03 9.20
C ASN A 334 8.09 -0.40 10.41
N LEU A 335 8.39 -1.50 11.10
CA LEU A 335 7.63 -1.98 12.26
C LEU A 335 7.72 -1.00 13.44
N SER A 336 8.91 -0.50 13.77
CA SER A 336 9.07 0.44 14.89
C SER A 336 8.29 1.74 14.67
N THR A 337 8.29 2.26 13.45
CA THR A 337 7.54 3.49 13.09
C THR A 337 6.04 3.25 13.18
N LEU A 338 5.55 2.11 12.68
CA LEU A 338 4.14 1.74 12.76
C LEU A 338 3.66 1.60 14.21
N VAL A 339 4.46 0.97 15.08
CA VAL A 339 4.18 0.85 16.51
C VAL A 339 4.22 2.21 17.22
N GLN A 340 5.16 3.09 16.87
CA GLN A 340 5.18 4.45 17.40
C GLN A 340 3.92 5.25 17.00
N ASN A 341 3.50 5.12 15.73
CA ASN A 341 2.28 5.76 15.24
C ASN A 341 1.03 5.23 15.95
N PHE A 342 0.98 3.92 16.24
CA PHE A 342 -0.08 3.34 17.07
C PHE A 342 -0.19 4.02 18.44
N VAL A 343 0.94 4.11 19.17
CA VAL A 343 0.97 4.72 20.50
C VAL A 343 0.54 6.18 20.45
N THR A 344 1.03 6.94 19.47
CA THR A 344 0.66 8.34 19.26
C THR A 344 -0.83 8.50 18.95
N ALA A 345 -1.39 7.67 18.07
CA ALA A 345 -2.79 7.76 17.68
C ALA A 345 -3.73 7.34 18.82
N TYR A 346 -3.37 6.31 19.58
CA TYR A 346 -4.07 5.92 20.79
C TYR A 346 -4.08 7.06 21.82
N ASN A 347 -2.93 7.67 22.11
CA ASN A 347 -2.83 8.78 23.06
C ASN A 347 -3.62 10.01 22.59
N THR A 348 -3.65 10.27 21.28
CA THR A 348 -4.45 11.36 20.68
C THR A 348 -5.95 11.11 20.87
N MET A 349 -6.41 9.88 20.65
CA MET A 349 -7.78 9.47 20.93
C MET A 349 -8.11 9.66 22.42
N GLN A 350 -7.27 9.16 23.33
CA GLN A 350 -7.43 9.34 24.78
C GLN A 350 -7.53 10.82 25.17
N THR A 351 -6.62 11.65 24.66
CA THR A 351 -6.60 13.11 24.90
C THR A 351 -7.85 13.81 24.39
N THR A 352 -8.46 13.30 23.32
CA THR A 352 -9.68 13.85 22.74
C THR A 352 -10.93 13.45 23.53
N ILE A 353 -10.97 12.22 24.05
CA ILE A 353 -12.14 11.67 24.76
C ILE A 353 -12.16 12.10 26.23
N GLN A 354 -11.00 12.21 26.88
CA GLN A 354 -10.91 12.49 28.31
C GLN A 354 -11.68 13.75 28.74
N PRO A 355 -11.57 14.92 28.07
CA PRO A 355 -12.32 16.12 28.43
C PRO A 355 -13.85 15.99 28.23
N LEU A 356 -14.30 14.97 27.50
CA LEU A 356 -15.72 14.71 27.30
C LEU A 356 -16.32 13.93 28.46
N THR A 357 -15.52 13.18 29.21
CA THR A 357 -15.98 12.28 30.28
C THR A 357 -15.42 12.63 31.66
N ASN A 358 -14.59 13.67 31.78
CA ASN A 358 -13.90 13.99 33.02
C ASN A 358 -14.86 14.52 34.10
N PHE A 359 -14.49 14.25 35.36
CA PHE A 359 -15.12 14.84 36.54
C PHE A 359 -14.13 15.77 37.23
N ASN A 360 -14.56 16.99 37.52
CA ASN A 360 -13.82 17.99 38.29
C ASN A 360 -14.62 18.40 39.53
N ALA A 361 -14.19 17.91 40.69
CA ALA A 361 -14.83 18.20 41.97
C ALA A 361 -14.69 19.68 42.40
N SER A 362 -13.67 20.38 41.91
CA SER A 362 -13.34 21.76 42.28
C SER A 362 -14.10 22.79 41.45
N ASP A 363 -14.48 22.43 40.22
CA ASP A 363 -15.20 23.29 39.29
C ASP A 363 -16.11 22.46 38.38
N SER A 364 -17.41 22.44 38.69
CA SER A 364 -18.40 21.67 37.91
C SER A 364 -18.61 22.20 36.50
N THR A 365 -18.14 23.42 36.17
CA THR A 365 -18.20 23.96 34.81
C THR A 365 -17.18 23.29 33.88
N GLN A 366 -16.20 22.59 34.45
CA GLN A 366 -15.15 21.85 33.74
C GLN A 366 -15.44 20.34 33.66
N ASN A 367 -16.64 19.91 34.04
CA ASN A 367 -17.11 18.54 33.83
C ASN A 367 -17.38 18.31 32.34
N GLY A 368 -16.99 17.15 31.86
CA GLY A 368 -17.25 16.75 30.48
C GLY A 368 -18.74 16.55 30.22
N PRO A 369 -19.24 16.89 29.02
CA PRO A 369 -20.65 16.73 28.66
C PRO A 369 -21.18 15.29 28.70
N LEU A 370 -20.30 14.29 28.63
CA LEU A 370 -20.63 12.86 28.68
C LEU A 370 -20.27 12.24 30.05
N LEU A 371 -20.13 13.05 31.08
CA LEU A 371 -19.88 12.56 32.43
C LEU A 371 -21.00 11.62 32.87
N GLY A 372 -20.63 10.37 33.18
CA GLY A 372 -21.58 9.34 33.60
C GLY A 372 -22.30 8.64 32.45
N ASP A 373 -22.02 8.97 31.19
CA ASP A 373 -22.56 8.25 30.04
C ASP A 373 -22.09 6.78 30.06
N GLY A 374 -23.05 5.85 30.00
CA GLY A 374 -22.78 4.41 30.09
C GLY A 374 -22.13 3.87 28.82
N THR A 375 -22.49 4.42 27.65
CA THR A 375 -22.01 3.96 26.35
C THR A 375 -20.51 4.22 26.20
N THR A 376 -20.08 5.44 26.51
CA THR A 376 -18.69 5.86 26.43
C THR A 376 -17.83 5.11 27.45
N GLN A 377 -18.32 4.94 28.69
CA GLN A 377 -17.59 4.17 29.71
C GLN A 377 -17.38 2.70 29.33
N GLN A 378 -18.40 2.05 28.76
CA GLN A 378 -18.29 0.67 28.28
C GLN A 378 -17.26 0.53 27.16
N LEU A 379 -17.29 1.43 26.17
CA LEU A 379 -16.34 1.43 25.06
C LEU A 379 -14.91 1.66 25.53
N MET A 380 -14.69 2.63 26.40
CA MET A 380 -13.37 2.91 26.97
C MET A 380 -12.85 1.72 27.79
N THR A 381 -13.71 1.06 28.56
CA THR A 381 -13.34 -0.15 29.31
C THR A 381 -12.96 -1.30 28.36
N GLN A 382 -13.69 -1.46 27.25
CA GLN A 382 -13.40 -2.50 26.26
C GLN A 382 -12.06 -2.24 25.55
N ILE A 383 -11.80 -1.00 25.14
CA ILE A 383 -10.52 -0.56 24.56
C ILE A 383 -9.37 -0.83 25.54
N GLN A 384 -9.52 -0.42 26.81
CA GLN A 384 -8.51 -0.65 27.84
C GLN A 384 -8.26 -2.13 28.11
N SER A 385 -9.32 -2.94 28.11
CA SER A 385 -9.22 -4.39 28.26
C SER A 385 -8.41 -5.01 27.12
N ILE A 386 -8.57 -4.54 25.88
CA ILE A 386 -7.81 -5.05 24.73
C ILE A 386 -6.35 -4.66 24.82
N VAL A 387 -6.05 -3.39 25.12
CA VAL A 387 -4.68 -2.88 25.27
C VAL A 387 -3.93 -3.58 26.41
N SER A 388 -4.65 -3.99 27.45
CA SER A 388 -4.09 -4.71 28.61
C SER A 388 -4.17 -6.23 28.49
N SER A 389 -4.72 -6.76 27.38
CA SER A 389 -4.93 -8.19 27.19
C SER A 389 -3.68 -8.91 26.69
N ILE A 390 -3.67 -10.22 26.89
CA ILE A 390 -2.74 -11.14 26.20
C ILE A 390 -3.42 -11.68 24.94
N VAL A 391 -2.71 -11.65 23.82
CA VAL A 391 -3.15 -12.21 22.55
C VAL A 391 -2.89 -13.72 22.56
N ALA A 392 -3.95 -14.51 22.59
CA ALA A 392 -3.85 -15.96 22.52
C ALA A 392 -3.25 -16.43 21.17
N GLY A 393 -2.54 -17.55 21.19
CA GLY A 393 -1.83 -18.07 20.01
C GLY A 393 -0.44 -17.46 19.78
N MET A 394 0.02 -16.56 20.65
CA MET A 394 1.35 -15.97 20.62
C MET A 394 2.35 -16.66 21.55
N PRO A 395 3.67 -16.53 21.32
CA PRO A 395 4.69 -16.95 22.27
C PRO A 395 4.53 -16.26 23.63
N GLN A 396 4.81 -16.98 24.72
CA GLN A 396 4.61 -16.52 26.11
C GLN A 396 5.33 -15.20 26.46
N ASN A 397 6.37 -14.83 25.72
CA ASN A 397 7.19 -13.63 25.94
C ASN A 397 6.94 -12.53 24.89
N MET A 398 5.91 -12.66 24.06
CA MET A 398 5.49 -11.67 23.04
C MET A 398 3.96 -11.71 22.86
N SER A 399 3.25 -11.89 23.97
CA SER A 399 1.79 -12.08 23.96
C SER A 399 1.04 -10.83 24.42
N GLY A 400 1.68 -9.91 25.13
CA GLY A 400 1.11 -8.63 25.52
C GLY A 400 1.93 -7.42 25.04
N LEU A 401 1.31 -6.24 25.07
CA LEU A 401 1.99 -4.98 24.75
C LEU A 401 3.18 -4.69 25.69
N SER A 402 3.07 -5.09 26.96
CA SER A 402 4.14 -4.91 27.94
C SER A 402 5.42 -5.68 27.57
N ASP A 403 5.27 -6.84 26.90
CA ASP A 403 6.40 -7.68 26.48
C ASP A 403 7.25 -7.00 25.39
N VAL A 404 6.67 -6.05 24.67
CA VAL A 404 7.31 -5.31 23.57
C VAL A 404 7.61 -3.85 23.94
N GLY A 405 7.54 -3.53 25.24
CA GLY A 405 7.90 -2.21 25.76
C GLY A 405 6.78 -1.17 25.69
N ILE A 406 5.52 -1.58 25.48
CA ILE A 406 4.37 -0.68 25.48
C ILE A 406 3.57 -0.89 26.77
N THR A 407 3.54 0.14 27.62
CA THR A 407 2.85 0.08 28.92
C THR A 407 1.92 1.26 29.09
N LEU A 408 0.93 1.13 29.98
CA LEU A 408 0.19 2.31 30.46
C LEU A 408 1.15 3.22 31.24
N ASP A 409 1.01 4.54 31.09
CA ASP A 409 1.85 5.52 31.80
C ASP A 409 1.67 5.37 33.32
N PRO A 410 2.70 4.90 34.05
CA PRO A 410 2.61 4.76 35.50
C PRO A 410 2.56 6.12 36.22
N SER A 411 2.95 7.20 35.55
CA SER A 411 3.03 8.56 36.12
C SER A 411 1.64 9.20 36.22
N ASN A 412 0.73 8.85 35.31
CA ASN A 412 -0.65 9.32 35.34
C ASN A 412 -1.64 8.22 34.90
N PRO A 413 -1.94 7.24 35.78
CA PRO A 413 -2.81 6.12 35.44
C PRO A 413 -4.26 6.54 35.12
N ALA A 414 -4.68 7.73 35.55
CA ALA A 414 -6.03 8.25 35.26
C ALA A 414 -6.21 8.66 33.79
N ASP A 415 -5.13 8.99 33.08
CA ASP A 415 -5.19 9.39 31.67
C ASP A 415 -5.29 8.19 30.72
N ASN A 416 -4.97 6.98 31.22
CA ASN A 416 -4.95 5.73 30.45
C ASN A 416 -4.15 5.83 29.15
N GLN A 417 -3.07 6.63 29.15
CA GLN A 417 -2.17 6.80 28.01
C GLN A 417 -1.11 5.71 27.96
N LEU A 418 -0.60 5.44 26.76
CA LEU A 418 0.48 4.49 26.50
C LEU A 418 1.85 5.19 26.42
N VAL A 419 2.87 4.49 26.91
CA VAL A 419 4.28 4.86 26.81
C VAL A 419 5.02 3.74 26.08
N LEU A 420 5.91 4.12 25.16
CA LEU A 420 6.76 3.22 24.40
C LEU A 420 8.22 3.29 24.88
N ASP A 421 8.77 2.15 25.29
CA ASP A 421 10.20 1.93 25.43
C ASP A 421 10.78 1.41 24.10
N SER A 422 11.36 2.31 23.33
CA SER A 422 11.97 1.99 22.03
C SER A 422 13.11 0.98 22.11
N SER A 423 13.79 0.85 23.25
CA SER A 423 14.89 -0.11 23.43
C SER A 423 14.37 -1.54 23.62
N THR A 424 13.30 -1.68 24.40
CA THR A 424 12.60 -2.96 24.57
C THR A 424 11.93 -3.39 23.27
N LEU A 425 11.29 -2.46 22.55
CA LEU A 425 10.71 -2.74 21.23
C LEU A 425 11.77 -3.21 20.22
N SER A 426 12.92 -2.54 20.17
CA SER A 426 14.02 -2.92 19.28
C SER A 426 14.55 -4.32 19.60
N SER A 427 14.61 -4.68 20.89
CA SER A 427 15.04 -6.02 21.33
C SER A 427 14.01 -7.10 20.96
N ALA A 428 12.73 -6.84 21.15
CA ALA A 428 11.64 -7.74 20.77
C ALA A 428 11.60 -7.98 19.25
N LEU A 429 11.78 -6.91 18.47
CA LEU A 429 11.84 -6.93 17.01
C LEU A 429 13.02 -7.75 16.48
N ALA A 430 14.18 -7.65 17.11
CA ALA A 430 15.36 -8.46 16.76
C ALA A 430 15.17 -9.94 17.12
N ALA A 431 14.44 -10.25 18.20
CA ALA A 431 14.23 -11.61 18.66
C ALA A 431 13.25 -12.39 17.77
N ASN A 432 12.08 -11.83 17.45
CA ASN A 432 11.09 -12.48 16.60
C ASN A 432 10.14 -11.47 15.93
N PRO A 433 10.46 -10.98 14.72
CA PRO A 433 9.63 -9.98 14.04
C PRO A 433 8.24 -10.51 13.68
N ASN A 434 8.10 -11.81 13.40
CA ASN A 434 6.81 -12.42 13.06
C ASN A 434 5.87 -12.49 14.27
N ALA A 435 6.41 -12.73 15.47
CA ALA A 435 5.63 -12.68 16.71
C ALA A 435 5.18 -11.24 17.03
N LEU A 436 6.05 -10.24 16.79
CA LEU A 436 5.66 -8.83 16.93
C LEU A 436 4.54 -8.45 15.93
N GLN A 437 4.60 -8.93 14.70
CA GLN A 437 3.51 -8.74 13.73
C GLN A 437 2.21 -9.37 14.22
N GLY A 438 2.24 -10.62 14.70
CA GLY A 438 1.07 -11.30 15.24
C GLY A 438 0.46 -10.67 16.50
N LEU A 439 1.22 -9.85 17.22
CA LEU A 439 0.73 -9.07 18.36
C LEU A 439 -0.21 -7.93 17.92
N PHE A 440 0.05 -7.30 16.77
CA PHE A 440 -0.77 -6.19 16.25
C PHE A 440 -1.76 -6.63 15.17
N ALA A 441 -1.33 -7.49 14.26
CA ALA A 441 -2.06 -7.93 13.08
C ALA A 441 -2.68 -9.31 13.27
N THR A 442 -3.58 -9.67 12.35
CA THR A 442 -4.02 -11.06 12.24
C THR A 442 -2.91 -11.91 11.63
N GLN A 443 -2.53 -12.99 12.30
CA GLN A 443 -1.47 -13.89 11.83
C GLN A 443 -1.82 -15.36 12.07
N THR A 444 -1.40 -16.19 11.13
CA THR A 444 -1.34 -17.65 11.27
C THR A 444 0.11 -18.11 11.26
N THR A 445 0.50 -19.02 12.16
CA THR A 445 1.82 -19.65 12.15
C THR A 445 1.67 -21.15 12.26
N ALA A 446 2.33 -21.89 11.37
CA ALA A 446 2.34 -23.35 11.40
C ALA A 446 3.68 -23.85 11.94
N THR A 447 3.66 -24.94 12.70
CA THR A 447 4.89 -25.59 13.19
C THR A 447 5.52 -26.50 12.14
N ASP A 448 4.76 -26.94 11.15
CA ASP A 448 5.22 -27.78 10.03
C ASP A 448 5.46 -26.90 8.80
N ALA A 449 6.65 -26.99 8.21
CA ALA A 449 7.06 -26.17 7.05
C ALA A 449 6.27 -26.47 5.77
N LEU A 450 5.60 -27.61 5.69
CA LEU A 450 4.73 -27.98 4.57
C LEU A 450 3.26 -27.61 4.82
N VAL A 451 2.96 -26.95 5.94
CA VAL A 451 1.62 -26.51 6.30
C VAL A 451 1.56 -25.00 6.21
N THR A 452 0.63 -24.48 5.42
CA THR A 452 0.29 -23.06 5.40
C THR A 452 -1.14 -22.89 5.86
N ALA A 453 -1.46 -21.78 6.52
CA ALA A 453 -2.78 -21.54 7.05
C ALA A 453 -3.24 -20.10 6.80
N PHE A 454 -4.53 -19.92 6.65
CA PHE A 454 -5.19 -18.66 6.40
C PHE A 454 -6.54 -18.65 7.09
N ALA A 455 -6.97 -17.47 7.54
CA ALA A 455 -8.31 -17.26 8.04
C ALA A 455 -9.23 -16.81 6.91
N ASP A 456 -10.45 -17.34 6.90
CA ASP A 456 -11.55 -16.87 6.05
C ASP A 456 -11.89 -15.43 6.42
N ALA A 457 -12.16 -14.61 5.41
CA ALA A 457 -12.59 -13.24 5.59
C ALA A 457 -13.99 -13.12 6.23
N ASN A 458 -14.83 -14.15 6.13
CA ASN A 458 -16.23 -14.13 6.55
C ASN A 458 -16.49 -14.79 7.91
N THR A 459 -15.57 -15.62 8.40
CA THR A 459 -15.69 -16.29 9.69
C THR A 459 -14.34 -16.19 10.38
N THR A 460 -14.27 -15.40 11.46
CA THR A 460 -13.04 -15.19 12.20
C THR A 460 -12.83 -16.32 13.20
N PRO A 461 -11.72 -17.08 13.12
CA PRO A 461 -11.39 -18.08 14.12
C PRO A 461 -11.16 -17.42 15.49
N GLN A 462 -11.32 -18.18 16.56
CA GLN A 462 -10.90 -17.72 17.88
C GLN A 462 -9.36 -17.76 17.96
N SER A 463 -8.75 -16.75 18.58
CA SER A 463 -7.31 -16.73 18.85
C SER A 463 -6.90 -17.97 19.67
N GLY A 464 -5.89 -18.71 19.22
CA GLY A 464 -5.47 -19.96 19.86
C GLY A 464 -4.58 -20.83 18.98
N THR A 465 -4.20 -22.00 19.50
CA THR A 465 -3.38 -22.99 18.80
C THR A 465 -4.17 -24.27 18.54
N TYR A 466 -4.18 -24.69 17.28
CA TYR A 466 -5.01 -25.78 16.77
C TYR A 466 -4.13 -26.89 16.19
N GLY A 467 -4.23 -28.10 16.75
CA GLY A 467 -3.54 -29.27 16.20
C GLY A 467 -4.11 -29.67 14.83
N ILE A 468 -3.23 -30.05 13.91
CA ILE A 468 -3.58 -30.49 12.55
C ILE A 468 -3.32 -32.00 12.44
N THR A 469 -4.33 -32.74 12.01
CA THR A 469 -4.20 -34.18 11.74
C THR A 469 -4.77 -34.48 10.36
N VAL A 470 -4.02 -35.20 9.54
CA VAL A 470 -4.41 -35.62 8.18
C VAL A 470 -4.68 -37.12 8.19
N THR A 471 -5.89 -37.53 7.84
CA THR A 471 -6.30 -38.93 7.74
C THR A 471 -6.21 -39.47 6.31
N GLN A 472 -6.31 -38.60 5.30
CA GLN A 472 -6.11 -38.92 3.89
C GLN A 472 -5.37 -37.76 3.23
N ALA A 473 -4.26 -38.02 2.54
CA ALA A 473 -3.56 -36.99 1.78
C ALA A 473 -4.22 -36.80 0.42
N ALA A 474 -4.25 -35.56 -0.07
CA ALA A 474 -4.79 -35.27 -1.39
C ALA A 474 -3.92 -35.90 -2.49
N THR A 475 -4.56 -36.36 -3.56
CA THR A 475 -3.85 -36.90 -4.73
C THR A 475 -4.22 -36.13 -5.99
N GLN A 476 -3.37 -36.26 -7.01
CA GLN A 476 -3.59 -35.68 -8.33
C GLN A 476 -4.27 -36.69 -9.24
N GLY A 477 -5.12 -36.21 -10.15
CA GLY A 477 -5.64 -36.99 -11.23
C GLY A 477 -4.55 -37.35 -12.22
N SER A 478 -4.49 -38.61 -12.63
CA SER A 478 -3.43 -39.11 -13.51
C SER A 478 -3.97 -40.10 -14.52
N LEU A 479 -3.52 -39.98 -15.76
CA LEU A 479 -3.75 -40.92 -16.83
C LEU A 479 -2.42 -41.56 -17.21
N THR A 480 -2.33 -42.89 -17.17
CA THR A 480 -1.18 -43.63 -17.70
C THR A 480 -1.65 -44.50 -18.85
N GLY A 481 -0.94 -44.43 -19.98
CA GLY A 481 -1.23 -45.23 -21.16
C GLY A 481 -1.26 -46.74 -20.84
N SER A 482 -2.21 -47.44 -21.44
CA SER A 482 -2.40 -48.89 -21.25
C SER A 482 -1.47 -49.76 -22.10
N ALA A 483 -0.78 -49.15 -23.07
CA ALA A 483 0.18 -49.79 -23.97
C ALA A 483 1.34 -48.81 -24.29
N PRO A 484 2.52 -49.31 -24.74
CA PRO A 484 3.61 -48.46 -25.17
C PRO A 484 3.17 -47.46 -26.24
N ALA A 485 3.57 -46.20 -26.08
CA ALA A 485 3.19 -45.13 -26.98
C ALA A 485 3.83 -45.34 -28.36
N VAL A 486 3.00 -45.42 -29.39
CA VAL A 486 3.40 -45.46 -30.79
C VAL A 486 3.35 -44.04 -31.30
N LEU A 487 4.52 -43.45 -31.48
CA LEU A 487 4.68 -42.16 -32.16
C LEU A 487 4.26 -42.32 -33.62
N PRO A 488 3.45 -41.42 -34.20
CA PRO A 488 3.09 -41.47 -35.61
C PRO A 488 4.31 -41.66 -36.54
N PRO A 489 4.16 -42.45 -37.62
CA PRO A 489 5.29 -42.85 -38.45
C PRO A 489 5.88 -41.66 -39.23
N ASP A 490 7.21 -41.58 -39.20
CA ASP A 490 8.00 -40.80 -40.15
C ASP A 490 7.81 -41.39 -41.56
N THR A 491 7.17 -40.65 -42.46
CA THR A 491 7.00 -41.12 -43.85
C THR A 491 8.19 -40.76 -44.75
N ALA A 492 9.27 -40.17 -44.22
CA ALA A 492 10.49 -39.93 -44.96
C ALA A 492 11.41 -41.17 -44.92
N ALA A 493 11.70 -41.72 -46.11
CA ALA A 493 12.60 -42.86 -46.24
C ALA A 493 14.01 -42.53 -45.71
N GLY A 494 14.39 -43.17 -44.59
CA GLY A 494 15.74 -43.12 -44.02
C GLY A 494 15.92 -42.21 -42.80
N ALA A 495 14.84 -41.66 -42.22
CA ALA A 495 14.95 -40.81 -41.03
C ALA A 495 14.73 -41.59 -39.72
N THR A 496 15.50 -41.18 -38.70
CA THR A 496 15.44 -41.71 -37.34
C THR A 496 14.35 -40.94 -36.59
N ALA A 497 13.16 -41.54 -36.43
CA ALA A 497 12.05 -41.11 -35.57
C ALA A 497 11.74 -39.60 -35.51
N GLY A 498 11.08 -39.06 -36.54
CA GLY A 498 10.52 -37.70 -36.54
C GLY A 498 9.07 -37.61 -37.06
N GLU A 499 8.24 -36.79 -36.40
CA GLU A 499 6.84 -36.54 -36.77
C GLU A 499 6.75 -35.57 -37.95
N THR A 500 6.18 -36.00 -39.09
CA THR A 500 5.93 -35.13 -40.25
C THR A 500 4.57 -34.41 -40.22
N ALA A 501 3.66 -34.77 -39.30
CA ALA A 501 2.34 -34.15 -39.15
C ALA A 501 2.07 -33.78 -37.69
N ALA A 502 1.29 -32.73 -37.46
CA ALA A 502 0.93 -32.31 -36.10
C ALA A 502 -0.09 -33.28 -35.49
N THR A 503 0.15 -33.74 -34.26
CA THR A 503 -0.80 -34.59 -33.51
C THR A 503 -1.93 -33.73 -32.96
N GLN A 504 -3.19 -34.18 -33.09
CA GLN A 504 -4.34 -33.50 -32.49
C GLN A 504 -5.02 -34.37 -31.43
N LEU A 505 -5.15 -33.82 -30.23
CA LEU A 505 -5.77 -34.47 -29.07
C LEU A 505 -6.92 -33.62 -28.54
N SER A 506 -8.01 -34.25 -28.13
CA SER A 506 -9.08 -33.58 -27.37
C SER A 506 -8.95 -33.97 -25.91
N ILE A 507 -8.68 -32.98 -25.06
CA ILE A 507 -8.34 -33.17 -23.65
C ILE A 507 -9.42 -32.55 -22.79
N ASN A 508 -9.87 -33.31 -21.81
CA ASN A 508 -10.67 -32.86 -20.69
C ASN A 508 -9.79 -32.84 -19.44
N LEU A 509 -9.39 -31.63 -19.02
CA LEU A 509 -8.52 -31.41 -17.87
C LEU A 509 -9.33 -30.66 -16.81
N ASN A 510 -9.50 -31.29 -15.64
CA ASN A 510 -10.24 -30.73 -14.50
C ASN A 510 -11.66 -30.22 -14.88
N GLY A 511 -12.34 -30.92 -15.81
CA GLY A 511 -13.68 -30.55 -16.31
C GLY A 511 -13.68 -29.54 -17.47
N THR A 512 -12.52 -29.05 -17.90
CA THR A 512 -12.39 -28.12 -19.04
C THR A 512 -11.99 -28.89 -20.30
N PHE A 513 -12.70 -28.66 -21.42
CA PHE A 513 -12.42 -29.31 -22.70
C PHE A 513 -11.68 -28.39 -23.66
N ALA A 514 -10.58 -28.87 -24.25
CA ALA A 514 -9.89 -28.17 -25.33
C ALA A 514 -9.25 -29.14 -26.34
N SER A 515 -9.10 -28.67 -27.58
CA SER A 515 -8.27 -29.35 -28.58
C SER A 515 -6.83 -28.85 -28.47
N VAL A 516 -5.88 -29.77 -28.37
CA VAL A 516 -4.45 -29.53 -28.25
C VAL A 516 -3.74 -30.09 -29.46
N THR A 517 -2.94 -29.24 -30.11
CA THR A 517 -2.12 -29.60 -31.26
C THR A 517 -0.66 -29.66 -30.83
N VAL A 518 -0.06 -30.85 -30.90
CA VAL A 518 1.40 -31.00 -30.76
C VAL A 518 2.02 -30.74 -32.13
N PRO A 519 2.92 -29.75 -32.30
CA PRO A 519 3.52 -29.45 -33.60
C PRO A 519 4.25 -30.64 -34.21
N ALA A 520 4.32 -30.69 -35.54
CA ALA A 520 5.21 -31.61 -36.23
C ALA A 520 6.68 -31.29 -35.88
N GLY A 521 7.51 -32.31 -35.63
CA GLY A 521 8.87 -32.12 -35.15
C GLY A 521 9.65 -33.43 -35.01
N ASN A 522 10.98 -33.32 -34.94
CA ASN A 522 11.85 -34.49 -34.78
C ASN A 522 11.97 -34.90 -33.30
N TYR A 523 11.15 -35.84 -32.84
CA TYR A 523 11.16 -36.34 -31.47
C TYR A 523 11.91 -37.66 -31.37
N ALA A 524 13.25 -37.59 -31.36
CA ALA A 524 14.13 -38.75 -31.34
C ALA A 524 13.96 -39.68 -30.11
N THR A 525 13.22 -39.25 -29.08
CA THR A 525 12.90 -40.06 -27.89
C THR A 525 11.47 -39.80 -27.43
N LEU A 526 10.84 -40.78 -26.78
CA LEU A 526 9.52 -40.61 -26.16
C LEU A 526 9.52 -39.52 -25.08
N GLY A 527 10.65 -39.29 -24.41
CA GLY A 527 10.83 -38.19 -23.47
C GLY A 527 10.77 -36.81 -24.14
N ALA A 528 11.36 -36.66 -25.34
CA ALA A 528 11.26 -35.43 -26.11
C ALA A 528 9.81 -35.15 -26.55
N TYR A 529 9.07 -36.19 -26.92
CA TYR A 529 7.65 -36.08 -27.23
C TYR A 529 6.82 -35.73 -25.99
N ALA A 530 7.08 -36.35 -24.84
CA ALA A 530 6.42 -36.03 -23.57
C ALA A 530 6.56 -34.55 -23.20
N THR A 531 7.76 -33.99 -23.35
CA THR A 531 8.01 -32.54 -23.14
C THR A 531 7.19 -31.69 -24.11
N ALA A 532 7.16 -32.06 -25.40
CA ALA A 532 6.38 -31.32 -26.40
C ALA A 532 4.87 -31.38 -26.13
N LEU A 533 4.36 -32.54 -25.72
CA LEU A 533 2.97 -32.72 -25.31
C LEU A 533 2.65 -31.88 -24.07
N GLN A 534 3.52 -31.89 -23.04
CA GLN A 534 3.37 -31.04 -21.87
C GLN A 534 3.31 -29.55 -22.25
N SER A 535 4.23 -29.08 -23.09
CA SER A 535 4.25 -27.70 -23.56
C SER A 535 3.00 -27.35 -24.38
N ALA A 536 2.50 -28.26 -25.23
CA ALA A 536 1.29 -28.05 -26.00
C ALA A 536 0.04 -27.95 -25.12
N ILE A 537 -0.07 -28.78 -24.08
CA ILE A 537 -1.18 -28.75 -23.12
C ILE A 537 -1.10 -27.47 -22.26
N ASN A 538 0.05 -27.21 -21.64
CA ASN A 538 0.21 -26.08 -20.72
C ASN A 538 0.23 -24.72 -21.44
N GLY A 539 0.62 -24.70 -22.73
CA GLY A 539 0.57 -23.52 -23.59
C GLY A 539 -0.81 -23.27 -24.23
N ASN A 540 -1.77 -24.16 -24.06
CA ASN A 540 -3.13 -23.96 -24.58
C ASN A 540 -3.84 -22.85 -23.79
N SER A 541 -4.42 -21.87 -24.49
CA SER A 541 -5.04 -20.70 -23.86
C SER A 541 -6.26 -21.05 -23.00
N THR A 542 -7.00 -22.10 -23.34
CA THR A 542 -8.18 -22.54 -22.55
C THR A 542 -7.75 -23.09 -21.19
N PHE A 543 -6.66 -23.86 -21.12
CA PHE A 543 -6.16 -24.42 -19.85
C PHE A 543 -5.38 -23.40 -19.03
N SER A 544 -4.48 -22.65 -19.67
CA SER A 544 -3.65 -21.65 -18.99
C SER A 544 -4.47 -20.48 -18.43
N ALA A 545 -5.54 -20.02 -19.13
CA ALA A 545 -6.45 -19.01 -18.58
C ALA A 545 -7.25 -19.54 -17.37
N GLY A 546 -7.53 -20.85 -17.33
CA GLY A 546 -8.19 -21.53 -16.21
C GLY A 546 -7.25 -22.02 -15.11
N GLY A 547 -5.94 -21.71 -15.18
CA GLY A 547 -4.93 -22.15 -14.22
C GLY A 547 -4.68 -23.66 -14.18
N SER A 548 -5.16 -24.42 -15.17
CA SER A 548 -4.98 -25.87 -15.26
C SER A 548 -3.70 -26.20 -16.03
N ALA A 549 -2.91 -27.13 -15.50
CA ALA A 549 -1.69 -27.61 -16.14
C ALA A 549 -1.49 -29.10 -15.87
N VAL A 550 -0.55 -29.70 -16.58
CA VAL A 550 -0.14 -31.10 -16.42
C VAL A 550 1.37 -31.25 -16.34
N ASN A 551 1.80 -32.35 -15.74
CA ASN A 551 3.13 -32.92 -15.89
C ASN A 551 3.03 -34.19 -16.75
N VAL A 552 3.85 -34.29 -17.80
CA VAL A 552 3.87 -35.44 -18.71
C VAL A 552 5.21 -36.14 -18.62
N ILE A 553 5.19 -37.44 -18.35
CA ILE A 553 6.41 -38.25 -18.26
C ILE A 553 6.34 -39.44 -19.22
N ALA A 554 7.51 -39.80 -19.77
CA ALA A 554 7.72 -41.06 -20.47
C ALA A 554 8.23 -42.09 -19.46
N ASN A 555 7.46 -43.15 -19.24
CA ASN A 555 7.83 -44.22 -18.31
C ASN A 555 8.85 -45.17 -18.93
N ALA A 556 9.61 -45.86 -18.08
CA ALA A 556 10.62 -46.84 -18.51
C ALA A 556 10.03 -48.01 -19.32
N ASN A 557 8.73 -48.29 -19.18
CA ASN A 557 7.99 -49.29 -19.95
C ASN A 557 7.48 -48.79 -21.32
N GLY A 558 7.84 -47.56 -21.73
CA GLY A 558 7.46 -46.97 -23.00
C GLY A 558 6.05 -46.35 -23.04
N THR A 559 5.37 -46.23 -21.90
CA THR A 559 4.05 -45.55 -21.81
C THR A 559 4.21 -44.06 -21.50
N LEU A 560 3.22 -43.25 -21.84
CA LEU A 560 3.10 -41.87 -21.39
C LEU A 560 2.18 -41.78 -20.17
N SER A 561 2.59 -41.02 -19.15
CA SER A 561 1.71 -40.61 -18.04
C SER A 561 1.51 -39.11 -18.06
N VAL A 562 0.26 -38.69 -17.94
CA VAL A 562 -0.16 -37.29 -17.84
C VAL A 562 -0.83 -37.12 -16.47
N THR A 563 -0.25 -36.27 -15.63
CA THR A 563 -0.76 -35.98 -14.29
C THR A 563 -1.16 -34.52 -14.20
N SER A 564 -2.38 -34.24 -13.77
CA SER A 564 -2.85 -32.88 -13.51
C SER A 564 -2.05 -32.26 -12.37
N THR A 565 -1.72 -30.97 -12.47
CA THR A 565 -1.05 -30.26 -11.37
C THR A 565 -2.01 -29.95 -10.22
N ALA A 566 -3.33 -29.99 -10.47
CA ALA A 566 -4.35 -29.83 -9.45
C ALA A 566 -4.43 -31.05 -8.54
N PHE A 567 -4.94 -30.85 -7.32
CA PHE A 567 -5.19 -31.91 -6.35
C PHE A 567 -6.68 -31.99 -6.03
N GLY A 568 -7.14 -33.15 -5.56
CA GLY A 568 -8.51 -33.32 -5.11
C GLY A 568 -9.42 -34.00 -6.11
N SER A 569 -10.70 -34.11 -5.77
CA SER A 569 -11.72 -34.75 -6.60
C SER A 569 -11.93 -34.06 -7.96
N ASN A 570 -11.58 -32.78 -8.05
CA ASN A 570 -11.64 -31.99 -9.28
C ASN A 570 -10.43 -32.22 -10.20
N SER A 571 -9.39 -32.90 -9.71
CA SER A 571 -8.21 -33.23 -10.49
C SER A 571 -8.49 -34.44 -11.37
N THR A 572 -8.72 -34.20 -12.66
CA THR A 572 -9.06 -35.25 -13.63
C THR A 572 -8.31 -35.04 -14.93
N VAL A 573 -7.89 -36.13 -15.57
CA VAL A 573 -7.28 -36.12 -16.91
C VAL A 573 -8.00 -37.12 -17.78
N GLU A 574 -8.57 -36.64 -18.88
CA GLU A 574 -9.14 -37.49 -19.92
C GLU A 574 -8.61 -37.03 -21.28
N ILE A 575 -8.13 -37.99 -22.09
CA ILE A 575 -7.56 -37.74 -23.41
C ILE A 575 -8.27 -38.62 -24.44
N THR A 576 -8.82 -37.97 -25.45
CA THR A 576 -9.54 -38.57 -26.57
C THR A 576 -9.02 -38.03 -27.90
N GLY A 577 -9.44 -38.60 -29.02
CA GLY A 577 -9.08 -38.13 -30.36
C GLY A 577 -8.53 -39.24 -31.24
N THR A 578 -8.30 -38.93 -32.51
CA THR A 578 -7.85 -39.92 -33.52
C THR A 578 -6.45 -40.45 -33.22
N ASP A 579 -5.58 -39.60 -32.66
CA ASP A 579 -4.19 -39.96 -32.37
C ASP A 579 -4.00 -40.50 -30.93
N ALA A 580 -5.04 -40.42 -30.09
CA ALA A 580 -4.97 -40.85 -28.69
C ALA A 580 -4.74 -42.36 -28.55
N ALA A 581 -5.27 -43.17 -29.47
CA ALA A 581 -5.11 -44.62 -29.45
C ALA A 581 -3.66 -45.07 -29.64
N GLY A 582 -2.90 -44.39 -30.50
CA GLY A 582 -1.48 -44.66 -30.71
C GLY A 582 -0.65 -44.29 -29.48
N LEU A 583 -0.99 -43.19 -28.80
CA LEU A 583 -0.17 -42.63 -27.71
C LEU A 583 -0.50 -43.22 -26.33
N PHE A 584 -1.76 -43.57 -26.06
CA PHE A 584 -2.24 -44.02 -24.74
C PHE A 584 -2.88 -45.42 -24.76
N GLY A 585 -2.99 -46.04 -25.93
CA GLY A 585 -3.46 -47.42 -26.12
C GLY A 585 -4.95 -47.55 -26.44
N GLN A 586 -5.77 -46.52 -26.17
CA GLN A 586 -7.21 -46.51 -26.46
C GLN A 586 -7.64 -45.18 -27.11
N ALA A 587 -8.74 -45.17 -27.86
CA ALA A 587 -9.25 -43.93 -28.47
C ALA A 587 -9.89 -42.95 -27.47
N SER A 588 -10.29 -43.45 -26.29
CA SER A 588 -10.75 -42.68 -25.15
C SER A 588 -10.07 -43.21 -23.90
N ASN A 589 -9.35 -42.34 -23.21
CA ASN A 589 -8.53 -42.68 -22.06
C ASN A 589 -8.95 -41.81 -20.90
N VAL A 590 -9.56 -42.42 -19.89
CA VAL A 590 -9.99 -41.74 -18.66
C VAL A 590 -8.99 -42.09 -17.57
N GLY A 591 -8.34 -41.07 -17.00
CA GLY A 591 -7.42 -41.22 -15.89
C GLY A 591 -8.12 -41.51 -14.58
N THR A 592 -7.34 -41.86 -13.56
CA THR A 592 -7.82 -41.92 -12.17
C THR A 592 -8.06 -40.49 -11.67
N THR A 593 -9.24 -40.24 -11.11
CA THR A 593 -9.55 -38.99 -10.40
C THR A 593 -8.69 -38.86 -9.14
N GLY A 594 -8.22 -37.65 -8.85
CA GLY A 594 -7.60 -37.34 -7.55
C GLY A 594 -8.58 -37.49 -6.39
N VAL A 595 -8.07 -37.54 -5.17
CA VAL A 595 -8.87 -37.49 -3.93
C VAL A 595 -8.52 -36.24 -3.13
N ASP A 596 -9.51 -35.68 -2.43
CA ASP A 596 -9.30 -34.53 -1.55
C ASP A 596 -8.59 -34.95 -0.26
N ILE A 597 -7.97 -33.99 0.40
CA ILE A 597 -7.44 -34.19 1.75
C ILE A 597 -8.58 -34.47 2.74
N GLU A 598 -8.39 -35.39 3.68
CA GLU A 598 -9.28 -35.56 4.83
C GLU A 598 -8.48 -35.38 6.12
N GLY A 599 -9.11 -34.79 7.14
CA GLY A 599 -8.44 -34.53 8.40
C GLY A 599 -9.27 -33.73 9.40
N SER A 600 -8.59 -33.27 10.44
CA SER A 600 -9.16 -32.47 11.53
C SER A 600 -8.28 -31.27 11.87
N ILE A 601 -8.93 -30.17 12.27
CA ILE A 601 -8.30 -28.96 12.81
C ILE A 601 -8.81 -28.77 14.24
N GLY A 602 -7.89 -28.64 15.20
CA GLY A 602 -8.26 -28.50 16.62
C GLY A 602 -8.99 -29.74 17.17
N GLY A 603 -8.77 -30.92 16.58
CA GLY A 603 -9.46 -32.16 16.92
C GLY A 603 -10.90 -32.25 16.38
N GLN A 604 -11.38 -31.26 15.63
CA GLN A 604 -12.69 -31.28 14.96
C GLN A 604 -12.53 -31.63 13.48
N PRO A 605 -13.41 -32.48 12.91
CA PRO A 605 -13.40 -32.77 11.48
C PRO A 605 -13.44 -31.50 10.63
N ALA A 606 -12.56 -31.41 9.64
CA ALA A 606 -12.49 -30.28 8.72
C ALA A 606 -12.94 -30.72 7.32
N THR A 607 -13.48 -29.79 6.55
CA THR A 607 -13.91 -30.04 5.17
C THR A 607 -12.70 -29.99 4.25
N GLY A 608 -12.44 -31.07 3.53
CA GLY A 608 -11.36 -31.16 2.54
C GLY A 608 -11.76 -30.64 1.17
N SER A 609 -10.86 -29.92 0.52
CA SER A 609 -10.95 -29.57 -0.91
C SER A 609 -9.55 -29.42 -1.47
N GLY A 610 -9.16 -30.27 -2.41
CA GLY A 610 -7.78 -30.36 -2.88
C GLY A 610 -6.84 -30.66 -1.71
N GLN A 611 -5.82 -29.82 -1.52
CA GLN A 611 -4.87 -29.91 -0.40
C GLN A 611 -5.30 -29.11 0.84
N THR A 612 -6.48 -28.48 0.82
CA THR A 612 -6.92 -27.56 1.87
C THR A 612 -7.96 -28.21 2.77
N LEU A 613 -7.71 -28.16 4.08
CA LEU A 613 -8.68 -28.46 5.13
C LEU A 613 -9.27 -27.14 5.65
N THR A 614 -10.59 -27.03 5.68
CA THR A 614 -11.29 -25.85 6.21
C THR A 614 -12.13 -26.24 7.42
N ALA A 615 -11.86 -25.62 8.57
CA ALA A 615 -12.66 -25.77 9.77
C ALA A 615 -13.97 -25.00 9.61
N SER A 616 -15.10 -25.66 9.86
CA SER A 616 -16.44 -25.09 9.70
C SER A 616 -17.37 -25.51 10.84
N GLY A 617 -18.53 -24.87 10.93
CA GLY A 617 -19.52 -25.13 11.99
C GLY A 617 -19.21 -24.39 13.29
N ASN A 618 -19.76 -24.87 14.40
CA ASN A 618 -19.65 -24.19 15.70
C ASN A 618 -18.46 -24.72 16.52
N ASN A 619 -17.25 -24.37 16.10
CA ASN A 619 -16.02 -24.71 16.84
C ASN A 619 -15.03 -23.53 16.85
N PRO A 620 -14.09 -23.46 17.81
CA PRO A 620 -13.14 -22.35 17.94
C PRO A 620 -12.27 -22.10 16.70
N ALA A 621 -11.99 -23.13 15.91
CA ALA A 621 -11.20 -23.02 14.69
C ALA A 621 -12.02 -22.63 13.46
N ALA A 622 -13.35 -22.45 13.58
CA ALA A 622 -14.21 -22.16 12.43
C ALA A 622 -13.72 -20.94 11.65
N GLY A 623 -13.62 -21.09 10.33
CA GLY A 623 -13.00 -20.09 9.44
C GLY A 623 -11.49 -20.27 9.25
N LEU A 624 -10.83 -21.17 9.96
CA LEU A 624 -9.42 -21.47 9.72
C LEU A 624 -9.30 -22.49 8.58
N ALA A 625 -8.55 -22.14 7.55
CA ALA A 625 -8.22 -23.02 6.45
C ALA A 625 -6.72 -23.29 6.40
N VAL A 626 -6.36 -24.54 6.13
CA VAL A 626 -5.00 -25.06 6.25
C VAL A 626 -4.68 -25.86 5.00
N THR A 627 -3.72 -25.41 4.21
CA THR A 627 -3.18 -26.15 3.07
C THR A 627 -2.03 -27.01 3.54
N VAL A 628 -2.11 -28.31 3.29
CA VAL A 628 -1.07 -29.26 3.66
C VAL A 628 -0.41 -29.82 2.40
N GLN A 629 0.88 -29.59 2.26
CA GLN A 629 1.68 -30.14 1.17
C GLN A 629 2.27 -31.50 1.55
N GLY A 630 2.47 -32.33 0.51
CA GLY A 630 3.04 -33.67 0.63
C GLY A 630 2.02 -34.78 0.90
N SER A 631 2.48 -36.03 0.86
CA SER A 631 1.63 -37.23 0.96
C SER A 631 1.58 -37.86 2.36
N GLN A 632 2.21 -37.24 3.37
CA GLN A 632 2.27 -37.79 4.72
C GLN A 632 0.94 -37.60 5.46
N THR A 633 0.38 -38.71 5.94
CA THR A 633 -0.77 -38.78 6.85
C THR A 633 -0.32 -38.86 8.31
N GLY A 634 -1.15 -38.43 9.23
CA GLY A 634 -0.88 -38.39 10.67
C GLY A 634 -0.90 -36.97 11.24
N SER A 635 -0.26 -36.78 12.40
CA SER A 635 -0.11 -35.46 13.01
C SER A 635 0.83 -34.59 12.17
N ARG A 636 0.37 -33.38 11.83
CA ARG A 636 1.12 -32.37 11.05
C ARG A 636 1.43 -31.12 11.90
N GLY A 637 1.59 -31.33 13.20
CA GLY A 637 1.86 -30.25 14.15
C GLY A 637 0.63 -29.39 14.45
N SER A 638 0.83 -28.10 14.66
CA SER A 638 -0.23 -27.16 15.01
C SER A 638 -0.14 -25.86 14.22
N VAL A 639 -1.29 -25.22 14.04
CA VAL A 639 -1.42 -23.86 13.54
C VAL A 639 -1.88 -22.96 14.68
N SER A 640 -1.12 -21.92 14.98
CA SER A 640 -1.55 -20.84 15.88
C SER A 640 -2.18 -19.73 15.06
N TYR A 641 -3.36 -19.29 15.46
CA TYR A 641 -4.05 -18.11 14.94
C TYR A 641 -4.08 -17.05 16.04
N SER A 642 -3.67 -15.83 15.70
CA SER A 642 -3.76 -14.66 16.59
C SER A 642 -4.54 -13.55 15.89
N SER A 643 -5.60 -13.06 16.54
CA SER A 643 -6.20 -11.76 16.21
C SER A 643 -5.44 -10.69 17.00
N GLY A 644 -4.54 -9.97 16.35
CA GLY A 644 -3.73 -8.94 17.01
C GLY A 644 -4.55 -7.77 17.56
N ILE A 645 -3.90 -6.98 18.41
CA ILE A 645 -4.50 -5.87 19.18
C ILE A 645 -5.07 -4.80 18.26
N ALA A 646 -4.39 -4.46 17.15
CA ALA A 646 -4.91 -3.48 16.20
C ALA A 646 -6.20 -3.99 15.55
N THR A 647 -6.28 -5.28 15.20
CA THR A 647 -7.51 -5.90 14.66
C THR A 647 -8.64 -5.87 15.68
N GLN A 648 -8.37 -6.20 16.95
CA GLN A 648 -9.38 -6.19 18.01
C GLN A 648 -9.89 -4.77 18.30
N LEU A 649 -9.00 -3.78 18.40
CA LEU A 649 -9.37 -2.38 18.62
C LEU A 649 -10.18 -1.82 17.44
N MET A 650 -9.75 -2.10 16.22
CA MET A 650 -10.49 -1.71 15.02
C MET A 650 -11.89 -2.32 15.01
N ALA A 651 -12.04 -3.61 15.37
CA ALA A 651 -13.36 -4.24 15.44
C ALA A 651 -14.31 -3.56 16.45
N VAL A 652 -13.80 -3.18 17.63
CA VAL A 652 -14.60 -2.47 18.65
C VAL A 652 -15.03 -1.09 18.16
N MET A 653 -14.12 -0.33 17.57
CA MET A 653 -14.43 1.02 17.05
C MET A 653 -15.41 0.94 15.88
N THR A 654 -15.18 0.04 14.94
CA THR A 654 -16.04 -0.15 13.78
C THR A 654 -17.44 -0.55 14.23
N GLN A 655 -17.54 -1.46 15.20
CA GLN A 655 -18.81 -1.87 15.80
C GLN A 655 -19.50 -0.71 16.55
N ALA A 656 -18.74 0.20 17.16
CA ALA A 656 -19.28 1.34 17.89
C ALA A 656 -19.93 2.39 16.98
N VAL A 657 -19.34 2.65 15.80
CA VAL A 657 -19.79 3.66 14.83
C VAL A 657 -20.57 3.07 13.65
N GLN A 658 -20.79 1.75 13.62
CA GLN A 658 -21.47 1.07 12.53
C GLN A 658 -22.87 1.64 12.28
N VAL A 659 -23.28 1.66 11.01
CA VAL A 659 -24.62 2.05 10.58
C VAL A 659 -25.33 0.84 9.97
N SER A 660 -26.57 0.60 10.37
CA SER A 660 -27.41 -0.48 9.85
C SER A 660 -27.51 -0.43 8.33
N GLY A 661 -27.44 -1.61 7.69
CA GLY A 661 -27.44 -1.75 6.23
C GLY A 661 -26.09 -1.47 5.55
N GLN A 662 -25.11 -0.89 6.24
CA GLN A 662 -23.76 -0.72 5.70
C GLN A 662 -22.90 -1.96 5.96
N ALA A 663 -22.20 -2.47 4.94
CA ALA A 663 -21.28 -3.61 5.07
C ALA A 663 -21.90 -4.87 5.74
N GLY A 664 -23.21 -5.11 5.54
CA GLY A 664 -23.92 -6.26 6.11
C GLY A 664 -24.35 -6.09 7.57
N ALA A 665 -24.22 -4.90 8.15
CA ALA A 665 -24.70 -4.58 9.50
C ALA A 665 -26.21 -4.83 9.65
N THR A 666 -26.60 -5.65 10.62
CA THR A 666 -28.01 -5.86 10.97
C THR A 666 -28.56 -4.84 11.95
N SER A 667 -27.68 -4.07 12.62
CA SER A 667 -28.04 -3.08 13.64
C SER A 667 -27.01 -1.94 13.68
N ASP A 668 -27.44 -0.79 14.19
CA ASP A 668 -26.57 0.36 14.46
C ASP A 668 -25.59 0.05 15.61
N GLY A 669 -24.40 0.65 15.55
CA GLY A 669 -23.43 0.64 16.62
C GLY A 669 -23.87 1.43 17.85
N ALA A 670 -23.16 1.27 18.95
CA ALA A 670 -23.53 1.90 20.23
C ALA A 670 -23.51 3.44 20.16
N ILE A 671 -22.51 4.06 19.50
CA ILE A 671 -22.43 5.51 19.31
C ILE A 671 -23.50 5.97 18.33
N THR A 672 -23.68 5.26 17.22
CA THR A 672 -24.72 5.56 16.22
C THR A 672 -26.12 5.54 16.85
N SER A 673 -26.38 4.55 17.70
CA SER A 673 -27.64 4.41 18.43
C SER A 673 -27.84 5.54 19.45
N ALA A 674 -26.78 5.93 20.17
CA ALA A 674 -26.81 7.06 21.10
C ALA A 674 -27.11 8.37 20.34
N LEU A 675 -26.43 8.63 19.23
CA LEU A 675 -26.68 9.80 18.37
C LEU A 675 -28.12 9.81 17.83
N SER A 676 -28.64 8.67 17.35
CA SER A 676 -30.01 8.55 16.87
C SER A 676 -31.04 8.88 17.97
N THR A 677 -30.77 8.40 19.19
CA THR A 677 -31.61 8.68 20.37
C THR A 677 -31.59 10.16 20.74
N LEU A 678 -30.40 10.78 20.82
CA LEU A 678 -30.26 12.21 21.15
C LEU A 678 -30.90 13.11 20.08
N ASN A 679 -30.72 12.81 18.80
CA ASN A 679 -31.38 13.54 17.72
C ASN A 679 -32.91 13.45 17.82
N SER A 680 -33.43 12.27 18.15
CA SER A 680 -34.87 12.08 18.39
C SER A 680 -35.37 12.92 19.59
N GLN A 681 -34.56 13.05 20.64
CA GLN A 681 -34.87 13.92 21.78
C GLN A 681 -34.87 15.40 21.38
N ILE A 682 -33.92 15.85 20.56
CA ILE A 682 -33.90 17.23 20.03
C ILE A 682 -35.18 17.51 19.24
N THR A 683 -35.56 16.63 18.32
CA THR A 683 -36.81 16.80 17.55
C THR A 683 -38.05 16.85 18.45
N ALA A 684 -38.08 16.05 19.53
CA ALA A 684 -39.18 16.08 20.48
C ALA A 684 -39.21 17.39 21.28
N ILE A 685 -38.05 17.93 21.69
CA ILE A 685 -37.94 19.21 22.39
C ILE A 685 -38.36 20.36 21.46
N GLU A 686 -37.90 20.38 20.20
CA GLU A 686 -38.29 21.38 19.19
C GLU A 686 -39.82 21.42 18.96
N ALA A 687 -40.46 20.25 18.96
CA ALA A 687 -41.92 20.16 18.88
C ALA A 687 -42.59 20.77 20.12
N GLN A 688 -42.06 20.54 21.31
CA GLN A 688 -42.55 21.15 22.55
C GLN A 688 -42.33 22.66 22.57
N GLU A 689 -41.16 23.15 22.15
CA GLU A 689 -40.85 24.58 22.03
C GLU A 689 -41.85 25.28 21.10
N THR A 690 -42.12 24.68 19.94
CA THR A 690 -43.10 25.20 18.97
C THR A 690 -44.50 25.30 19.59
N GLN A 691 -44.90 24.28 20.36
CA GLN A 691 -46.18 24.26 21.06
C GLN A 691 -46.24 25.33 22.16
N THR A 692 -45.20 25.44 22.98
CA THR A 692 -45.10 26.46 24.05
C THR A 692 -45.06 27.86 23.48
N GLN A 693 -44.35 28.09 22.36
CA GLN A 693 -44.33 29.39 21.68
C GLN A 693 -45.73 29.77 21.17
N SER A 694 -46.45 28.84 20.55
CA SER A 694 -47.84 29.07 20.10
C SER A 694 -48.78 29.42 21.25
N TYR A 695 -48.56 28.80 22.42
CA TYR A 695 -49.29 29.13 23.65
C TYR A 695 -48.94 30.55 24.15
N ILE A 696 -47.65 30.89 24.22
CA ILE A 696 -47.18 32.23 24.63
C ILE A 696 -47.76 33.31 23.70
N ASP A 697 -47.77 33.08 22.38
CA ASP A 697 -48.34 34.00 21.40
C ASP A 697 -49.84 34.22 21.63
N SER A 698 -50.57 33.14 21.94
CA SER A 698 -52.00 33.21 22.26
C SER A 698 -52.27 34.00 23.55
N VAL A 699 -51.46 33.76 24.59
CA VAL A 699 -51.54 34.51 25.86
C VAL A 699 -51.19 35.98 25.64
N SER A 700 -50.17 36.28 24.83
CA SER A 700 -49.80 37.65 24.46
C SER A 700 -50.94 38.39 23.78
N ALA A 701 -51.60 37.77 22.80
CA ALA A 701 -52.76 38.34 22.11
C ALA A 701 -53.93 38.62 23.08
N ASN A 702 -54.17 37.71 24.02
CA ASN A 702 -55.19 37.90 25.06
C ASN A 702 -54.83 39.06 26.00
N TYR A 703 -53.60 39.15 26.47
CA TYR A 703 -53.15 40.28 27.27
C TYR A 703 -53.24 41.59 26.48
N GLN A 704 -52.86 41.63 25.20
CA GLN A 704 -52.97 42.85 24.38
C GLN A 704 -54.42 43.32 24.32
N THR A 705 -55.35 42.39 24.10
CA THR A 705 -56.79 42.68 24.09
C THR A 705 -57.29 43.21 25.44
N GLN A 706 -56.92 42.57 26.55
CA GLN A 706 -57.33 43.02 27.89
C GLN A 706 -56.74 44.39 28.24
N PHE A 707 -55.50 44.65 27.86
CA PHE A 707 -54.83 45.92 28.10
C PHE A 707 -55.42 47.06 27.26
N THR A 708 -55.78 46.82 25.99
CA THR A 708 -56.49 47.81 25.16
C THR A 708 -57.88 48.14 25.72
N GLN A 709 -58.60 47.14 26.25
CA GLN A 709 -59.89 47.36 26.92
C GLN A 709 -59.72 48.16 28.22
N LEU A 710 -58.68 47.88 29.00
CA LEU A 710 -58.34 48.62 30.21
C LEU A 710 -57.98 50.07 29.89
N GLU A 711 -57.17 50.31 28.84
CA GLU A 711 -56.82 51.65 28.36
C GLU A 711 -58.05 52.44 27.93
N THR A 712 -58.98 51.79 27.19
CA THR A 712 -60.25 52.40 26.78
C THR A 712 -61.12 52.77 27.99
N THR A 713 -61.18 51.89 29.00
CA THR A 713 -61.93 52.12 30.24
C THR A 713 -61.31 53.25 31.06
N LEU A 714 -59.98 53.28 31.19
CA LEU A 714 -59.24 54.35 31.86
C LEU A 714 -59.43 55.69 31.16
N ALA A 715 -59.37 55.72 29.83
CA ALA A 715 -59.63 56.93 29.05
C ALA A 715 -61.07 57.44 29.25
N SER A 716 -62.06 56.53 29.29
CA SER A 716 -63.45 56.88 29.63
C SER A 716 -63.58 57.43 31.06
N MET A 717 -62.93 56.81 32.04
CA MET A 717 -62.91 57.29 33.42
C MET A 717 -62.23 58.66 33.55
N GLN A 718 -61.12 58.90 32.84
CA GLN A 718 -60.46 60.20 32.80
C GLN A 718 -61.35 61.26 32.13
N SER A 719 -62.04 60.93 31.05
CA SER A 719 -63.01 61.82 30.41
C SER A 719 -64.18 62.16 31.35
N ILE A 720 -64.72 61.17 32.06
CA ILE A 720 -65.75 61.38 33.09
C ILE A 720 -65.19 62.23 34.23
N GLN A 721 -63.95 61.99 34.68
CA GLN A 721 -63.31 62.78 35.72
C GLN A 721 -63.12 64.23 35.27
N SER A 722 -62.65 64.50 34.05
CA SER A 722 -62.54 65.85 33.49
C SER A 722 -63.92 66.51 33.34
N TYR A 723 -64.94 65.76 32.93
CA TYR A 723 -66.31 66.23 32.84
C TYR A 723 -66.89 66.59 34.21
N LEU A 724 -66.68 65.74 35.22
CA LEU A 724 -67.06 66.00 36.61
C LEU A 724 -66.29 67.20 37.18
N GLN A 725 -64.99 67.32 36.92
CA GLN A 725 -64.20 68.49 37.31
C GLN A 725 -64.74 69.77 36.65
N GLN A 726 -65.18 69.71 35.39
CA GLN A 726 -65.78 70.85 34.69
C GLN A 726 -67.17 71.23 35.25
N ILE A 727 -67.94 70.25 35.73
CA ILE A 727 -69.24 70.47 36.40
C ILE A 727 -69.06 71.03 37.82
N PHE A 728 -68.11 70.51 38.58
CA PHE A 728 -67.86 70.92 39.96
C PHE A 728 -66.92 72.13 40.08
N ASN A 729 -66.32 72.58 38.97
CA ASN A 729 -65.55 73.82 38.88
C ASN A 729 -66.17 74.75 37.82
N PRO A 730 -67.34 75.37 38.09
CA PRO A 730 -67.85 76.42 37.22
C PRO A 730 -66.81 77.53 37.19
N ALA A 731 -66.36 77.91 36.00
CA ALA A 731 -65.53 79.09 35.81
C ALA A 731 -66.15 80.26 36.58
N THR A 732 -65.44 80.80 37.56
CA THR A 732 -65.66 82.17 38.01
C THR A 732 -65.36 83.05 36.80
N SER A 733 -66.40 83.44 36.07
CA SER A 733 -66.37 84.57 35.18
C SER A 733 -66.07 85.82 36.03
N SER A 734 -64.82 86.26 36.00
CA SER A 734 -64.36 87.65 36.23
C SER A 734 -62.96 87.79 35.65
#